data_AF-A0A6I2KTD3-F1
#
_entry.id   AF-A0A6I2KTD3-F1
#
_cell.length_a   1.000
_cell.length_b   1.000
_cell.length_c   1.000
_cell.angle_alpha   90.00
_cell.angle_beta   90.00
_cell.angle_gamma   90.00
#
_symmetry.space_group_name_H-M   'P 1'
#
loop_
_entity.id
_entity.type
_entity.pdbx_description
1 polymer ?
#
loop_
_entity_poly.entity_id
_entity_poly.type
_entity_poly.pdbx_seq_one_letter_code
_entity_poly.pdbx_strand_id
1 'polypeptide(L)'
;MSQTTTINAGELGKTITLQEGKALTITGSAGAAGMAYLLDPALGGTNSSKSWVIGTGPLPPIGSFNGAQKVLVTCTVGSIDAVVGDAVLVMPQLDTAGGALIDTIGNRRTLGEAYSPQSKRLPMFYVRTRKELKSATFTHTNTPTAAPTEIYIDFNRGLDTNPGTRYSPKKNPSSISGQSIGGNSLILFATDSLWDIVATSAASNIIDVQNMKGTSGNRLYIGAYDPAGHTGLKPTFTYGYEPAAGDWVWSATYNAWELTIATASPQQDMACFFGTAKIAGTNAWQGNHPPLFGDLQYGFITGSPGKLYVWAPSTQNPTSYYGKVRTCPNTRGLFHNVWQGLQYTTIENLHFQDMAAGISNNVSSGAGAHVGLDVRNCEVDRGQLLGWFSGSAGAHSFTASNNIGRDCGSSLIKASQNSNGGTHTYDMSYNKIYGCNKQQSAHGGFYFQLVSAALGDGRIHHNYIRDAWNGTGTELNNSAQGAGSGYGSPFDGCGVYFDVTSDKCVAYANIVEHSHVGLQANSAKQMQFLSNITIDCNVHCTVTDDGTGGNDVVVAHGTYINNLVDTNQLKRGTTSDPRRGISVWFKPATAGSVRVFNNALHRTASVAGQPAIRIEADSPTKYCAGNAISGWSDAAKVQEISLTGTNPTLDLTATAAVLTSGGATWFDGATAVPIAGGPLVNAGVRHIDGLYDVTGTAYERLPTIGAVEYTAS
;
A
#
# COMPACT_ATOMS: atom_id res chain seq x y z
N MET A 1 -17.27 45.07 1.09
CA MET A 1 -18.67 45.52 1.29
C MET A 1 -19.56 44.30 1.25
N SER A 2 -20.37 44.10 2.30
CA SER A 2 -21.43 43.07 2.29
C SER A 2 -22.69 43.62 1.64
N GLN A 3 -23.41 42.77 0.91
CA GLN A 3 -24.71 43.10 0.32
C GLN A 3 -25.78 42.27 1.03
N THR A 4 -26.76 42.94 1.64
CA THR A 4 -27.90 42.29 2.30
C THR A 4 -29.13 42.35 1.41
N THR A 5 -29.81 41.22 1.22
CA THR A 5 -31.08 41.10 0.52
C THR A 5 -32.12 40.50 1.46
N THR A 6 -33.15 41.27 1.80
CA THR A 6 -34.30 40.79 2.59
C THR A 6 -35.40 40.26 1.67
N ILE A 7 -35.99 39.12 2.02
CA ILE A 7 -37.07 38.43 1.29
C ILE A 7 -38.20 38.15 2.26
N ASN A 8 -39.36 38.77 2.05
CA ASN A 8 -40.54 38.58 2.89
C ASN A 8 -41.43 37.46 2.36
N ALA A 9 -42.23 36.86 3.24
CA ALA A 9 -43.24 35.89 2.84
C ALA A 9 -44.19 36.45 1.78
N GLY A 10 -44.42 35.68 0.72
CA GLY A 10 -45.28 36.08 -0.41
C GLY A 10 -44.56 36.89 -1.51
N GLU A 11 -43.30 37.29 -1.31
CA GLU A 11 -42.48 37.82 -2.40
C GLU A 11 -42.04 36.70 -3.35
N LEU A 12 -41.84 37.04 -4.63
CA LEU A 12 -41.16 36.15 -5.57
C LEU A 12 -39.73 35.88 -5.06
N GLY A 13 -39.28 34.63 -5.19
CA GLY A 13 -37.93 34.24 -4.81
C GLY A 13 -36.87 35.09 -5.51
N LYS A 14 -35.83 35.49 -4.76
CA LYS A 14 -34.74 36.31 -5.28
C LYS A 14 -33.51 35.46 -5.57
N THR A 15 -32.91 35.66 -6.73
CA THR A 15 -31.65 34.99 -7.10
C THR A 15 -30.48 35.85 -6.67
N ILE A 16 -29.61 35.29 -5.82
CA ILE A 16 -28.41 35.93 -5.31
C ILE A 16 -27.20 35.37 -6.05
N THR A 17 -26.38 36.24 -6.63
CA THR A 17 -25.14 35.83 -7.31
C THR A 17 -23.98 35.89 -6.32
N LEU A 18 -23.33 34.75 -6.12
CA LEU A 18 -22.12 34.61 -5.31
C LEU A 18 -20.91 34.60 -6.23
N GLN A 19 -20.08 35.62 -6.15
CA GLN A 19 -18.78 35.63 -6.83
C GLN A 19 -17.83 34.64 -6.15
N GLU A 20 -16.81 34.19 -6.88
CA GLU A 20 -15.76 33.33 -6.33
C GLU A 20 -15.13 33.97 -5.07
N GLY A 21 -14.87 33.14 -4.05
CA GLY A 21 -14.35 33.60 -2.75
C GLY A 21 -15.37 34.27 -1.82
N LYS A 22 -16.65 34.39 -2.23
CA LYS A 22 -17.74 34.86 -1.35
C LYS A 22 -18.54 33.70 -0.74
N ALA A 23 -19.19 33.97 0.38
CA ALA A 23 -20.14 33.08 1.02
C ALA A 23 -21.48 33.80 1.28
N LEU A 24 -22.57 33.03 1.30
CA LEU A 24 -23.91 33.51 1.63
C LEU A 24 -24.28 33.12 3.06
N THR A 25 -24.55 34.10 3.90
CA THR A 25 -25.16 33.89 5.21
C THR A 25 -26.65 34.15 5.11
N ILE A 26 -27.47 33.18 5.50
CA ILE A 26 -28.93 33.29 5.45
C ILE A 26 -29.46 33.23 6.88
N THR A 27 -30.28 34.20 7.28
CA THR A 27 -30.91 34.26 8.60
C THR A 27 -32.41 34.44 8.46
N GLY A 28 -33.20 33.48 8.95
CA GLY A 28 -34.65 33.62 9.02
C GLY A 28 -35.09 34.33 10.30
N SER A 29 -36.12 35.17 10.20
CA SER A 29 -36.80 35.76 11.36
C SER A 29 -37.43 34.68 12.26
N ALA A 30 -37.93 35.07 13.43
CA ALA A 30 -38.73 34.18 14.27
C ALA A 30 -39.94 33.63 13.48
N GLY A 31 -40.10 32.30 13.47
CA GLY A 31 -41.14 31.61 12.72
C GLY A 31 -40.93 31.60 11.20
N ALA A 32 -39.77 32.04 10.69
CA ALA A 32 -39.51 32.02 9.25
C ALA A 32 -39.48 30.60 8.69
N ALA A 33 -39.99 30.44 7.48
CA ALA A 33 -39.90 29.21 6.69
C ALA A 33 -39.59 29.57 5.24
N GLY A 34 -38.57 28.93 4.68
CA GLY A 34 -38.16 29.15 3.29
C GLY A 34 -37.20 28.10 2.79
N MET A 35 -36.68 28.31 1.59
CA MET A 35 -35.73 27.43 0.92
C MET A 35 -34.66 28.24 0.20
N ALA A 36 -33.42 27.78 0.23
CA ALA A 36 -32.36 28.22 -0.68
C ALA A 36 -32.03 27.10 -1.66
N TYR A 37 -31.88 27.42 -2.94
CA TYR A 37 -31.56 26.47 -4.01
C TYR A 37 -30.30 26.93 -4.75
N LEU A 38 -29.27 26.09 -4.80
CA LEU A 38 -28.11 26.33 -5.65
C LEU A 38 -28.49 25.97 -7.08
N LEU A 39 -28.53 26.95 -7.97
CA LEU A 39 -28.95 26.78 -9.35
C LEU A 39 -27.81 26.22 -10.20
N ASP A 40 -28.13 25.25 -11.06
CA ASP A 40 -27.17 24.69 -12.01
C ASP A 40 -26.89 25.68 -13.16
N PRO A 41 -25.64 26.16 -13.32
CA PRO A 41 -25.29 27.10 -14.39
C PRO A 41 -25.34 26.47 -15.79
N ALA A 42 -25.20 25.15 -15.94
CA ALA A 42 -25.20 24.47 -17.23
C ALA A 42 -26.61 24.23 -17.79
N LEU A 43 -27.62 24.13 -16.93
CA LEU A 43 -29.00 23.79 -17.29
C LEU A 43 -29.96 25.00 -17.25
N GLY A 44 -29.45 26.22 -17.44
CA GLY A 44 -30.28 27.41 -17.64
C GLY A 44 -30.91 28.01 -16.38
N GLY A 45 -30.45 27.64 -15.18
CA GLY A 45 -30.84 28.31 -13.93
C GLY A 45 -32.22 28.00 -13.37
N THR A 46 -32.93 26.98 -13.90
CA THR A 46 -34.21 26.51 -13.34
C THR A 46 -34.09 25.20 -12.55
N ASN A 47 -32.98 24.47 -12.69
CA ASN A 47 -32.72 23.23 -11.94
C ASN A 47 -31.85 23.53 -10.70
N SER A 48 -32.21 22.91 -9.57
CA SER A 48 -31.40 22.98 -8.35
C SER A 48 -30.46 21.79 -8.24
N SER A 49 -29.17 22.05 -7.98
CA SER A 49 -28.16 21.02 -7.71
C SER A 49 -28.09 20.67 -6.22
N LYS A 50 -28.46 21.62 -5.34
CA LYS A 50 -28.57 21.47 -3.88
C LYS A 50 -29.63 22.41 -3.32
N SER A 51 -30.19 22.07 -2.17
CA SER A 51 -31.16 22.90 -1.47
C SER A 51 -30.96 22.89 0.06
N TRP A 52 -31.32 23.99 0.72
CA TRP A 52 -31.30 24.15 2.17
C TRP A 52 -32.65 24.65 2.67
N VAL A 53 -33.17 24.03 3.73
CA VAL A 53 -34.37 24.51 4.43
C VAL A 53 -33.98 25.67 5.33
N ILE A 54 -34.72 26.77 5.25
CA ILE A 54 -34.48 27.98 6.05
C ILE A 54 -35.55 28.03 7.13
N GLY A 55 -35.11 28.05 8.40
CA GLY A 55 -35.94 28.20 9.58
C GLY A 55 -35.61 29.48 10.35
N THR A 56 -35.99 29.56 11.62
CA THR A 56 -35.60 30.66 12.51
C THR A 56 -34.09 30.64 12.80
N GLY A 57 -33.45 31.79 12.71
CA GLY A 57 -32.03 31.97 13.00
C GLY A 57 -31.11 31.77 11.79
N PRO A 58 -29.79 31.88 11.99
CA PRO A 58 -28.80 31.76 10.92
C PRO A 58 -28.57 30.31 10.49
N LEU A 59 -28.46 30.09 9.18
CA LEU A 59 -27.93 28.86 8.60
C LEU A 59 -26.40 28.87 8.55
N PRO A 60 -25.76 27.69 8.47
CA PRO A 60 -24.36 27.60 8.09
C PRO A 60 -24.09 28.33 6.77
N PRO A 61 -22.97 29.08 6.65
CA PRO A 61 -22.66 29.80 5.42
C PRO A 61 -22.62 28.87 4.19
N ILE A 62 -23.21 29.32 3.08
CA ILE A 62 -23.23 28.59 1.80
C ILE A 62 -22.11 29.15 0.91
N GLY A 63 -21.06 28.35 0.68
CA GLY A 63 -19.85 28.72 -0.05
C GLY A 63 -18.57 28.57 0.79
N SER A 64 -17.39 29.00 0.32
CA SER A 64 -17.14 29.52 -1.03
C SER A 64 -17.18 28.43 -2.11
N PHE A 65 -17.50 28.85 -3.33
CA PHE A 65 -17.45 27.99 -4.51
C PHE A 65 -16.32 28.44 -5.44
N ASN A 66 -15.88 27.52 -6.29
CA ASN A 66 -15.03 27.85 -7.44
C ASN A 66 -15.92 28.41 -8.56
N GLY A 67 -15.56 29.59 -9.08
CA GLY A 67 -16.39 30.35 -10.02
C GLY A 67 -17.66 30.95 -9.43
N ALA A 68 -18.34 31.79 -10.24
CA ALA A 68 -19.58 32.45 -9.83
C ALA A 68 -20.76 31.46 -9.80
N GLN A 69 -21.54 31.52 -8.72
CA GLN A 69 -22.71 30.67 -8.50
C GLN A 69 -23.97 31.52 -8.29
N LYS A 70 -25.15 30.92 -8.50
CA LYS A 70 -26.44 31.57 -8.27
C LYS A 70 -27.27 30.76 -7.27
N VAL A 71 -27.81 31.43 -6.25
CA VAL A 71 -28.66 30.82 -5.23
C VAL A 71 -30.03 31.49 -5.26
N LEU A 72 -31.09 30.73 -5.55
CA LEU A 72 -32.47 31.20 -5.44
C LEU A 72 -32.96 31.03 -4.02
N VAL A 73 -33.38 32.11 -3.37
CA VAL A 73 -33.93 32.08 -2.00
C VAL A 73 -35.41 32.43 -2.04
N THR A 74 -36.24 31.58 -1.46
CA THR A 74 -37.70 31.72 -1.36
C THR A 74 -38.13 31.77 0.10
N CYS A 75 -39.09 32.64 0.44
CA CYS A 75 -39.66 32.76 1.78
C CYS A 75 -41.17 32.48 1.73
N THR A 76 -41.64 31.51 2.51
CA THR A 76 -43.07 31.15 2.61
C THR A 76 -43.72 31.69 3.88
N VAL A 77 -42.96 31.89 4.97
CA VAL A 77 -43.44 32.47 6.24
C VAL A 77 -42.33 33.35 6.82
N GLY A 78 -42.67 34.48 7.45
CA GLY A 78 -41.71 35.40 8.07
C GLY A 78 -40.90 36.24 7.08
N SER A 79 -39.66 36.56 7.44
CA SER A 79 -38.68 37.22 6.55
C SER A 79 -37.33 36.50 6.62
N ILE A 80 -36.56 36.60 5.54
CA ILE A 80 -35.23 36.00 5.41
C ILE A 80 -34.25 37.08 4.95
N ASP A 81 -33.18 37.27 5.71
CA ASP A 81 -32.05 38.11 5.32
C ASP A 81 -30.93 37.25 4.74
N ALA A 82 -30.53 37.54 3.52
CA ALA A 82 -29.45 36.86 2.83
C ALA A 82 -28.30 37.85 2.56
N VAL A 83 -27.16 37.60 3.22
CA VAL A 83 -26.00 38.50 3.24
C VAL A 83 -24.85 37.86 2.48
N VAL A 84 -24.39 38.51 1.41
CA VAL A 84 -23.16 38.12 0.71
C VAL A 84 -21.97 38.77 1.41
N GLY A 85 -21.05 37.94 1.89
CA GLY A 85 -19.81 38.37 2.55
C GLY A 85 -18.59 37.65 2.00
N ASP A 86 -17.40 38.06 2.43
CA ASP A 86 -16.18 37.29 2.20
C ASP A 86 -16.29 35.93 2.90
N ALA A 87 -15.84 34.87 2.24
CA ALA A 87 -15.77 33.57 2.86
C ALA A 87 -14.67 33.59 3.92
N VAL A 88 -15.05 33.90 5.16
CA VAL A 88 -14.18 33.71 6.31
C VAL A 88 -14.04 32.21 6.49
N LEU A 89 -12.84 31.69 6.21
CA LEU A 89 -12.43 30.34 6.60
C LEU A 89 -12.41 30.29 8.13
N VAL A 90 -13.58 30.15 8.76
CA VAL A 90 -13.67 29.79 10.17
C VAL A 90 -13.25 28.33 10.21
N MET A 91 -11.96 28.08 10.40
CA MET A 91 -11.53 26.80 10.92
C MET A 91 -12.33 26.58 12.21
N PRO A 92 -12.97 25.42 12.42
CA PRO A 92 -13.52 25.11 13.73
C PRO A 92 -12.37 25.23 14.72
N GLN A 93 -12.37 26.29 15.53
CA GLN A 93 -11.56 26.29 16.73
C GLN A 93 -12.19 25.22 17.61
N LEU A 94 -11.45 24.14 17.79
CA LEU A 94 -11.76 23.18 18.82
C LEU A 94 -11.65 23.95 20.14
N ASP A 95 -12.79 24.19 20.80
CA ASP A 95 -12.77 24.61 22.18
C ASP A 95 -12.15 23.46 22.98
N THR A 96 -10.90 23.65 23.41
CA THR A 96 -10.12 22.65 24.16
C THR A 96 -10.59 22.51 25.61
N ALA A 97 -11.69 23.17 26.00
CA ALA A 97 -12.27 23.06 27.33
C ALA A 97 -13.61 22.30 27.30
N GLY A 98 -13.55 20.97 27.38
CA GLY A 98 -14.71 20.16 27.78
C GLY A 98 -14.90 18.88 26.98
N GLY A 99 -14.49 17.75 27.57
CA GLY A 99 -14.76 16.43 27.01
C GLY A 99 -16.26 16.12 26.98
N ALA A 100 -16.85 16.11 25.79
CA ALA A 100 -17.99 15.29 25.41
C ALA A 100 -18.19 15.34 23.89
N LEU A 101 -17.83 14.27 23.18
CA LEU A 101 -18.32 14.05 21.82
C LEU A 101 -19.76 13.54 21.94
N ILE A 102 -20.73 14.44 21.72
CA ILE A 102 -22.09 14.05 21.38
C ILE A 102 -22.07 13.63 19.90
N ASP A 103 -22.04 12.31 19.70
CA ASP A 103 -22.28 11.68 18.40
C ASP A 103 -23.71 12.03 17.93
N THR A 104 -23.81 12.80 16.86
CA THR A 104 -25.09 13.06 16.19
C THR A 104 -25.02 12.49 14.77
N ILE A 105 -24.86 11.16 14.66
CA ILE A 105 -25.27 10.43 13.47
C ILE A 105 -26.26 9.36 13.90
N GLY A 106 -27.54 9.64 13.67
CA GLY A 106 -28.61 8.69 13.84
C GLY A 106 -28.41 7.48 12.92
N ASN A 107 -28.06 6.34 13.52
CA ASN A 107 -28.48 5.03 13.05
C ASN A 107 -28.46 4.04 14.22
N ARG A 108 -29.63 3.87 14.85
CA ARG A 108 -29.91 2.72 15.71
C ARG A 108 -29.86 1.45 14.86
N ARG A 109 -28.77 0.68 14.96
CA ARG A 109 -28.84 -0.78 14.88
C ARG A 109 -28.34 -1.35 16.19
N THR A 110 -29.29 -1.81 16.98
CA THR A 110 -29.10 -2.67 18.14
C THR A 110 -28.48 -3.99 17.67
N LEU A 111 -27.24 -4.27 18.07
CA LEU A 111 -26.70 -5.62 18.15
C LEU A 111 -26.26 -5.82 19.59
N GLY A 112 -27.18 -6.37 20.39
CA GLY A 112 -26.85 -6.95 21.68
C GLY A 112 -26.38 -8.38 21.45
N GLU A 113 -25.12 -8.65 21.75
CA GLU A 113 -24.66 -9.97 22.19
C GLU A 113 -23.40 -9.76 23.03
N ALA A 114 -23.44 -10.34 24.23
CA ALA A 114 -22.52 -10.09 25.32
C ALA A 114 -21.13 -10.69 25.06
N TYR A 115 -20.09 -9.86 25.08
CA TYR A 115 -18.71 -10.30 25.27
C TYR A 115 -18.26 -10.00 26.70
N SER A 116 -17.86 -11.06 27.40
CA SER A 116 -17.39 -11.10 28.79
C SER A 116 -16.17 -10.19 29.04
N PRO A 117 -16.10 -9.44 30.17
CA PRO A 117 -15.03 -8.49 30.44
C PRO A 117 -13.83 -9.16 31.13
N GLN A 118 -12.94 -9.79 30.36
CA GLN A 118 -11.56 -10.09 30.80
C GLN A 118 -10.55 -9.91 29.66
N SER A 119 -10.35 -8.66 29.24
CA SER A 119 -9.06 -8.21 28.74
C SER A 119 -8.96 -6.71 28.99
N LYS A 120 -8.12 -6.28 29.94
CA LYS A 120 -7.70 -4.89 30.04
C LYS A 120 -6.93 -4.56 28.77
N ARG A 121 -7.64 -4.11 27.73
CA ARG A 121 -7.02 -3.48 26.56
C ARG A 121 -6.36 -2.20 27.07
N LEU A 122 -5.05 -2.11 26.90
CA LEU A 122 -4.33 -0.84 27.02
C LEU A 122 -5.00 0.17 26.07
N PRO A 123 -5.02 1.47 26.41
CA PRO A 123 -5.55 2.49 25.51
C PRO A 123 -4.85 2.36 24.16
N MET A 124 -5.61 2.02 23.13
CA MET A 124 -5.13 2.02 21.76
C MET A 124 -4.58 3.41 21.47
N PHE A 125 -3.31 3.48 21.06
CA PHE A 125 -2.75 4.69 20.49
C PHE A 125 -3.54 5.01 19.21
N TYR A 126 -4.45 5.97 19.31
CA TYR A 126 -5.10 6.55 18.15
C TYR A 126 -4.05 7.43 17.45
N VAL A 127 -3.24 6.83 16.59
CA VAL A 127 -2.47 7.60 15.61
C VAL A 127 -3.51 8.34 14.78
N ARG A 128 -3.59 9.66 14.91
CA ARG A 128 -4.39 10.50 14.01
C ARG A 128 -3.86 10.25 12.60
N THR A 129 -4.49 9.33 11.86
CA THR A 129 -4.39 9.31 10.41
C THR A 129 -4.79 10.71 9.99
N ARG A 130 -3.87 11.48 9.39
CA ARG A 130 -4.21 12.80 8.85
C ARG A 130 -5.49 12.65 8.02
N LYS A 131 -6.37 13.62 8.23
CA LYS A 131 -7.49 13.95 7.36
C LYS A 131 -7.08 13.65 5.93
N GLU A 132 -7.88 12.84 5.23
CA GLU A 132 -7.73 12.54 3.81
C GLU A 132 -7.20 13.79 3.11
N LEU A 133 -5.98 13.69 2.57
CA LEU A 133 -5.45 14.73 1.70
C LEU A 133 -6.44 14.81 0.55
N LYS A 134 -7.32 15.81 0.60
CA LYS A 134 -8.20 16.15 -0.51
C LYS A 134 -7.33 16.16 -1.75
N SER A 135 -7.72 15.37 -2.74
CA SER A 135 -7.13 15.34 -4.08
C SER A 135 -6.69 16.75 -4.46
N ALA A 136 -5.37 16.98 -4.54
CA ALA A 136 -4.85 18.26 -4.97
C ALA A 136 -5.34 18.49 -6.40
N THR A 137 -6.26 19.43 -6.61
CA THR A 137 -6.66 19.85 -7.94
C THR A 137 -5.45 20.55 -8.57
N PHE A 138 -4.75 19.87 -9.47
CA PHE A 138 -3.58 20.41 -10.14
C PHE A 138 -4.02 21.20 -11.37
N THR A 139 -3.83 22.51 -11.35
CA THR A 139 -4.09 23.37 -12.52
C THR A 139 -2.84 23.39 -13.39
N HIS A 140 -2.92 22.84 -14.60
CA HIS A 140 -1.80 22.71 -15.54
C HIS A 140 -1.60 24.03 -16.30
N THR A 141 -0.45 24.71 -16.14
CA THR A 141 -0.07 25.92 -16.91
C THR A 141 1.14 25.62 -17.81
N ASN A 142 0.94 24.82 -18.86
CA ASN A 142 1.89 24.72 -19.96
C ASN A 142 1.11 24.81 -21.28
N THR A 143 1.48 25.76 -22.13
CA THR A 143 0.91 25.95 -23.47
C THR A 143 1.47 24.86 -24.41
N PRO A 144 0.65 23.90 -24.88
CA PRO A 144 1.14 22.77 -25.69
C PRO A 144 1.39 23.18 -27.14
N THR A 145 2.35 22.53 -27.80
CA THR A 145 2.57 22.63 -29.26
C THR A 145 1.68 21.69 -30.09
N ALA A 146 0.97 20.75 -29.44
CA ALA A 146 -0.05 19.91 -30.06
C ALA A 146 -1.27 19.83 -29.11
N ALA A 147 -2.48 19.86 -29.67
CA ALA A 147 -3.70 19.79 -28.87
C ALA A 147 -3.71 18.50 -28.03
N PRO A 148 -4.09 18.56 -26.73
CA PRO A 148 -4.18 17.38 -25.87
C PRO A 148 -5.13 16.36 -26.51
N THR A 149 -4.70 15.09 -26.58
CA THR A 149 -5.60 14.00 -26.98
C THR A 149 -6.33 13.53 -25.73
N GLU A 150 -7.64 13.70 -25.68
CA GLU A 150 -8.48 13.14 -24.64
C GLU A 150 -9.24 11.94 -25.19
N ILE A 151 -9.06 10.77 -24.57
CA ILE A 151 -9.74 9.53 -24.93
C ILE A 151 -10.59 9.09 -23.75
N TYR A 152 -11.91 9.11 -23.95
CA TYR A 152 -12.89 8.65 -22.96
C TYR A 152 -13.31 7.22 -23.29
N ILE A 153 -13.25 6.35 -22.27
CA ILE A 153 -13.58 4.94 -22.35
C ILE A 153 -14.66 4.63 -21.31
N ASP A 154 -15.72 3.99 -21.76
CA ASP A 154 -16.97 3.87 -21.04
C ASP A 154 -17.72 2.61 -21.41
N PHE A 155 -17.75 1.63 -20.51
CA PHE A 155 -18.39 0.36 -20.79
C PHE A 155 -19.91 0.52 -20.99
N ASN A 156 -20.51 1.39 -20.17
CA ASN A 156 -21.96 1.53 -20.05
C ASN A 156 -22.58 2.31 -21.21
N ARG A 157 -21.84 3.28 -21.77
CA ARG A 157 -22.34 4.24 -22.77
C ARG A 157 -21.56 4.26 -24.07
N GLY A 158 -20.40 3.61 -24.14
CA GLY A 158 -19.52 3.65 -25.29
C GLY A 158 -19.79 2.61 -26.38
N LEU A 159 -19.20 2.87 -27.56
CA LEU A 159 -19.04 1.92 -28.67
C LEU A 159 -17.60 2.05 -29.19
N ASP A 160 -16.93 0.96 -29.56
CA ASP A 160 -15.52 1.03 -29.96
C ASP A 160 -15.28 1.80 -31.27
N THR A 161 -16.31 1.89 -32.10
CA THR A 161 -16.34 2.73 -33.31
C THR A 161 -16.44 4.22 -33.02
N ASN A 162 -16.76 4.61 -31.78
CA ASN A 162 -16.85 6.02 -31.41
C ASN A 162 -15.48 6.70 -31.45
N PRO A 163 -15.43 8.02 -31.67
CA PRO A 163 -14.18 8.78 -31.68
C PRO A 163 -13.45 8.80 -30.33
N GLY A 164 -14.11 8.48 -29.22
CA GLY A 164 -13.51 8.52 -27.88
C GLY A 164 -13.61 9.89 -27.22
N THR A 165 -14.62 10.69 -27.57
CA THR A 165 -14.89 11.97 -26.90
C THR A 165 -15.78 11.74 -25.67
N ARG A 166 -15.87 12.72 -24.77
CA ARG A 166 -16.71 12.61 -23.56
C ARG A 166 -18.18 12.25 -23.86
N TYR A 167 -18.72 12.73 -24.99
CA TYR A 167 -20.11 12.47 -25.39
C TYR A 167 -20.27 11.27 -26.33
N SER A 168 -19.16 10.76 -26.87
CA SER A 168 -19.10 9.57 -27.71
C SER A 168 -17.88 8.75 -27.31
N PRO A 169 -17.90 8.15 -26.11
CA PRO A 169 -16.75 7.42 -25.57
C PRO A 169 -16.59 6.07 -26.27
N LYS A 170 -15.36 5.55 -26.28
CA LYS A 170 -15.07 4.17 -26.70
C LYS A 170 -15.60 3.19 -25.65
N LYS A 171 -15.88 1.94 -26.00
CA LYS A 171 -16.45 0.97 -25.05
C LYS A 171 -15.39 0.23 -24.24
N ASN A 172 -14.39 -0.29 -24.94
CA ASN A 172 -13.44 -1.24 -24.39
C ASN A 172 -12.03 -0.63 -24.28
N PRO A 173 -11.28 -0.98 -23.21
CA PRO A 173 -9.89 -0.56 -23.04
C PRO A 173 -8.96 -1.12 -24.11
N SER A 174 -9.33 -2.23 -24.77
CA SER A 174 -8.58 -2.77 -25.91
C SER A 174 -8.47 -1.78 -27.07
N SER A 175 -9.37 -0.79 -27.15
CA SER A 175 -9.35 0.24 -28.19
C SER A 175 -8.10 1.12 -28.18
N ILE A 176 -7.39 1.24 -27.05
CA ILE A 176 -6.13 1.99 -26.94
C ILE A 176 -4.89 1.10 -27.06
N SER A 177 -5.05 -0.22 -27.13
CA SER A 177 -3.94 -1.17 -27.16
C SER A 177 -3.05 -0.93 -28.39
N GLY A 178 -1.73 -0.80 -28.18
CA GLY A 178 -0.73 -0.58 -29.22
C GLY A 178 -0.69 0.84 -29.79
N GLN A 179 -1.56 1.75 -29.34
CA GLN A 179 -1.56 3.14 -29.81
C GLN A 179 -0.33 3.92 -29.32
N SER A 180 0.11 4.88 -30.14
CA SER A 180 1.19 5.81 -29.80
C SER A 180 0.61 7.09 -29.21
N ILE A 181 0.30 7.06 -27.90
CA ILE A 181 -0.27 8.20 -27.18
C ILE A 181 0.86 8.95 -26.45
N GLY A 182 1.05 10.22 -26.82
CA GLY A 182 2.11 11.07 -26.29
C GLY A 182 1.75 11.80 -25.00
N GLY A 183 2.71 12.58 -24.50
CA GLY A 183 2.51 13.49 -23.36
C GLY A 183 1.42 14.53 -23.58
N ASN A 184 0.93 15.12 -22.48
CA ASN A 184 -0.22 16.03 -22.45
C ASN A 184 -1.53 15.40 -22.99
N SER A 185 -1.63 14.07 -22.95
CA SER A 185 -2.84 13.33 -23.29
C SER A 185 -3.53 12.78 -22.05
N LEU A 186 -4.84 12.56 -22.15
CA LEU A 186 -5.68 11.97 -21.10
C LEU A 186 -6.34 10.70 -21.64
N ILE A 187 -6.26 9.62 -20.88
CA ILE A 187 -7.04 8.39 -21.09
C ILE A 187 -7.92 8.25 -19.86
N LEU A 188 -9.23 8.42 -20.02
CA LEU A 188 -10.18 8.54 -18.92
C LEU A 188 -11.22 7.42 -18.99
N PHE A 189 -11.31 6.65 -17.91
CA PHE A 189 -12.27 5.59 -17.72
C PHE A 189 -13.44 6.05 -16.85
N ALA A 190 -14.66 5.71 -17.23
CA ALA A 190 -15.83 6.14 -16.48
C ALA A 190 -15.90 5.45 -15.10
N THR A 191 -16.14 6.22 -14.04
CA THR A 191 -16.11 5.72 -12.65
C THR A 191 -17.18 4.67 -12.32
N ASP A 192 -18.25 4.61 -13.09
CA ASP A 192 -19.36 3.65 -12.97
C ASP A 192 -19.17 2.36 -13.80
N SER A 193 -18.07 2.27 -14.54
CA SER A 193 -17.85 1.16 -15.48
C SER A 193 -17.07 0.01 -14.85
N LEU A 194 -17.51 -1.20 -15.18
CA LEU A 194 -16.89 -2.47 -14.82
C LEU A 194 -16.51 -3.21 -16.10
N TRP A 195 -15.23 -3.54 -16.25
CA TRP A 195 -14.72 -4.34 -17.35
C TRP A 195 -14.28 -5.71 -16.86
N ASP A 196 -14.81 -6.77 -17.48
CA ASP A 196 -14.30 -8.14 -17.37
C ASP A 196 -13.49 -8.47 -18.62
N ILE A 197 -12.18 -8.32 -18.52
CA ILE A 197 -11.24 -8.56 -19.61
C ILE A 197 -10.94 -10.06 -19.65
N VAL A 198 -11.69 -10.75 -20.50
CA VAL A 198 -11.61 -12.20 -20.63
C VAL A 198 -10.35 -12.60 -21.39
N ALA A 199 -9.44 -13.29 -20.73
CA ALA A 199 -8.36 -14.02 -21.38
C ALA A 199 -8.86 -15.40 -21.85
N THR A 200 -8.15 -16.00 -22.81
CA THR A 200 -8.40 -17.36 -23.27
C THR A 200 -7.14 -18.21 -23.12
N SER A 201 -7.26 -19.52 -23.30
CA SER A 201 -6.09 -20.40 -23.39
C SER A 201 -5.12 -19.97 -24.50
N ALA A 202 -5.58 -19.31 -25.56
CA ALA A 202 -4.79 -18.91 -26.73
C ALA A 202 -4.44 -17.41 -26.84
N ALA A 203 -5.08 -16.53 -26.07
CA ALA A 203 -4.86 -15.08 -26.13
C ALA A 203 -4.94 -14.43 -24.74
N SER A 204 -3.99 -13.55 -24.44
CA SER A 204 -3.92 -12.84 -23.16
C SER A 204 -4.81 -11.61 -23.09
N ASN A 205 -5.22 -11.00 -24.22
CA ASN A 205 -6.11 -9.83 -24.25
C ASN A 205 -5.74 -8.66 -23.31
N ILE A 206 -4.45 -8.54 -22.98
CA ILE A 206 -3.90 -7.43 -22.19
C ILE A 206 -3.98 -6.10 -22.98
N ILE A 207 -3.90 -4.99 -22.25
CA ILE A 207 -3.81 -3.65 -22.84
C ILE A 207 -2.32 -3.34 -23.07
N ASP A 208 -1.89 -3.40 -24.32
CA ASP A 208 -0.52 -3.09 -24.69
C ASP A 208 -0.29 -1.57 -24.67
N VAL A 209 0.56 -1.10 -23.76
CA VAL A 209 0.90 0.31 -23.58
C VAL A 209 2.35 0.63 -24.00
N GLN A 210 2.97 -0.21 -24.82
CA GLN A 210 4.38 -0.10 -25.25
C GLN A 210 4.79 1.26 -25.83
N ASN A 211 3.87 1.98 -26.47
CA ASN A 211 4.14 3.27 -27.12
C ASN A 211 3.49 4.47 -26.42
N MET A 212 2.96 4.27 -25.22
CA MET A 212 2.31 5.33 -24.44
C MET A 212 3.33 5.98 -23.49
N LYS A 213 3.71 7.24 -23.75
CA LYS A 213 4.73 7.93 -22.94
C LYS A 213 4.60 9.45 -22.99
N GLY A 214 4.89 10.08 -21.86
CA GLY A 214 5.02 11.53 -21.73
C GLY A 214 6.47 12.02 -21.73
N THR A 215 6.64 13.27 -21.32
CA THR A 215 7.92 13.87 -20.95
C THR A 215 7.82 14.49 -19.56
N SER A 216 8.94 14.90 -18.95
CA SER A 216 8.94 15.55 -17.63
C SER A 216 8.06 16.80 -17.56
N GLY A 217 7.95 17.56 -18.67
CA GLY A 217 7.10 18.75 -18.76
C GLY A 217 5.66 18.48 -19.23
N ASN A 218 5.41 17.33 -19.87
CA ASN A 218 4.11 16.96 -20.45
C ASN A 218 3.83 15.49 -20.18
N ARG A 219 3.22 15.20 -19.03
CA ARG A 219 2.92 13.82 -18.61
C ARG A 219 1.75 13.23 -19.40
N LEU A 220 1.72 11.92 -19.55
CA LEU A 220 0.52 11.18 -19.95
C LEU A 220 -0.30 10.87 -18.69
N TYR A 221 -1.62 11.03 -18.74
CA TYR A 221 -2.51 10.68 -17.63
C TYR A 221 -3.46 9.56 -18.04
N ILE A 222 -3.53 8.53 -17.21
CA ILE A 222 -4.48 7.43 -17.30
C ILE A 222 -5.25 7.43 -15.99
N GLY A 223 -6.56 7.66 -16.04
CA GLY A 223 -7.33 7.78 -14.81
C GLY A 223 -8.82 7.66 -15.01
N ALA A 224 -9.56 8.23 -14.06
CA ALA A 224 -11.01 8.14 -14.04
C ALA A 224 -11.69 9.47 -14.40
N TYR A 225 -12.92 9.41 -14.92
CA TYR A 225 -13.81 10.56 -15.02
C TYR A 225 -15.21 10.22 -14.53
N ASP A 226 -15.90 11.23 -13.99
CA ASP A 226 -17.27 11.08 -13.52
C ASP A 226 -18.26 11.32 -14.65
N PRO A 227 -18.99 10.28 -15.09
CA PRO A 227 -20.15 10.45 -15.93
C PRO A 227 -21.31 10.96 -15.09
N ALA A 228 -22.06 11.93 -15.64
CA ALA A 228 -23.11 12.70 -14.98
C ALA A 228 -23.75 12.05 -13.72
N GLY A 229 -23.26 12.43 -12.52
CA GLY A 229 -23.86 12.08 -11.23
C GLY A 229 -23.20 10.92 -10.46
N HIS A 230 -22.28 10.18 -11.06
CA HIS A 230 -21.56 9.09 -10.39
C HIS A 230 -20.22 9.60 -9.86
N THR A 231 -20.17 10.04 -8.60
CA THR A 231 -18.93 10.53 -7.96
C THR A 231 -18.40 9.56 -6.91
N GLY A 232 -17.09 9.52 -6.73
CA GLY A 232 -16.44 8.73 -5.66
C GLY A 232 -16.31 7.23 -5.94
N LEU A 233 -16.73 6.76 -7.11
CA LEU A 233 -16.46 5.40 -7.58
C LEU A 233 -15.14 5.34 -8.34
N LYS A 234 -14.62 4.12 -8.57
CA LYS A 234 -13.44 3.88 -9.40
C LYS A 234 -13.78 2.92 -10.54
N PRO A 235 -13.35 3.19 -11.78
CA PRO A 235 -13.43 2.23 -12.88
C PRO A 235 -12.79 0.91 -12.42
N THR A 236 -13.55 -0.17 -12.51
CA THR A 236 -13.13 -1.48 -12.00
C THR A 236 -12.79 -2.41 -13.15
N PHE A 237 -11.60 -3.00 -13.10
CA PHE A 237 -11.13 -3.97 -14.07
C PHE A 237 -10.98 -5.32 -13.41
N THR A 238 -11.46 -6.36 -14.09
CA THR A 238 -11.14 -7.76 -13.78
C THR A 238 -10.46 -8.39 -14.99
N TYR A 239 -9.52 -9.31 -14.74
CA TYR A 239 -8.72 -9.90 -15.81
C TYR A 239 -8.40 -11.37 -15.53
N GLY A 240 -8.83 -12.26 -16.42
CA GLY A 240 -8.48 -13.67 -16.32
C GLY A 240 -9.18 -14.56 -17.32
N TYR A 241 -8.76 -15.81 -17.34
CA TYR A 241 -9.38 -16.91 -18.06
C TYR A 241 -10.17 -17.77 -17.07
N GLU A 242 -11.43 -18.07 -17.41
CA GLU A 242 -12.28 -18.99 -16.66
C GLU A 242 -12.43 -20.28 -17.46
N PRO A 243 -11.72 -21.37 -17.08
CA PRO A 243 -11.80 -22.62 -17.79
C PRO A 243 -13.17 -23.27 -17.67
N ALA A 244 -13.70 -23.72 -18.80
CA ALA A 244 -14.87 -24.58 -18.84
C ALA A 244 -14.52 -25.99 -18.34
N ALA A 245 -15.54 -26.79 -17.99
CA ALA A 245 -15.31 -28.15 -17.51
C ALA A 245 -14.51 -29.01 -18.52
N GLY A 246 -14.73 -28.81 -19.82
CA GLY A 246 -14.02 -29.55 -20.88
C GLY A 246 -12.55 -29.15 -21.08
N ASP A 247 -12.09 -28.06 -20.49
CA ASP A 247 -10.70 -27.59 -20.61
C ASP A 247 -9.74 -28.36 -19.68
N TRP A 248 -10.30 -29.07 -18.69
CA TRP A 248 -9.53 -29.79 -17.68
C TRP A 248 -9.32 -31.26 -18.05
N VAL A 249 -8.09 -31.75 -17.92
CA VAL A 249 -7.72 -33.14 -18.13
C VAL A 249 -7.13 -33.72 -16.85
N TRP A 250 -7.65 -34.84 -16.37
CA TRP A 250 -7.06 -35.49 -15.19
C TRP A 250 -5.67 -36.05 -15.50
N SER A 251 -4.68 -35.69 -14.68
CA SER A 251 -3.31 -36.19 -14.77
C SER A 251 -3.01 -37.14 -13.61
N ALA A 252 -3.02 -38.44 -13.88
CA ALA A 252 -2.68 -39.46 -12.88
C ALA A 252 -1.23 -39.32 -12.38
N THR A 253 -0.31 -38.83 -13.22
CA THR A 253 1.10 -38.60 -12.87
C THR A 253 1.26 -37.56 -11.78
N TYR A 254 0.44 -36.50 -11.80
CA TYR A 254 0.49 -35.41 -10.82
C TYR A 254 -0.61 -35.49 -9.76
N ASN A 255 -1.52 -36.47 -9.87
CA ASN A 255 -2.73 -36.59 -9.05
C ASN A 255 -3.51 -35.26 -8.99
N ALA A 256 -3.69 -34.62 -10.14
CA ALA A 256 -4.27 -33.30 -10.27
C ALA A 256 -4.94 -33.10 -11.64
N TRP A 257 -5.80 -32.09 -11.73
CA TRP A 257 -6.40 -31.66 -12.98
C TRP A 257 -5.46 -30.68 -13.70
N GLU A 258 -5.18 -30.97 -14.96
CA GLU A 258 -4.32 -30.20 -15.85
C GLU A 258 -5.15 -29.28 -16.74
N LEU A 259 -4.70 -28.03 -16.88
CA LEU A 259 -5.18 -27.05 -17.82
C LEU A 259 -4.03 -26.62 -18.73
N THR A 260 -4.27 -26.65 -20.05
CA THR A 260 -3.31 -26.14 -21.04
C THR A 260 -3.59 -24.67 -21.34
N ILE A 261 -2.57 -23.84 -21.22
CA ILE A 261 -2.58 -22.40 -21.47
C ILE A 261 -1.49 -22.09 -22.49
N ALA A 262 -1.86 -21.93 -23.76
CA ALA A 262 -0.93 -21.72 -24.87
C ALA A 262 -0.15 -20.40 -24.79
N THR A 263 -0.63 -19.41 -24.05
CA THR A 263 -0.01 -18.08 -23.93
C THR A 263 0.98 -17.93 -22.78
N ALA A 264 1.07 -18.90 -21.88
CA ALA A 264 1.87 -18.77 -20.68
C ALA A 264 3.29 -19.31 -20.89
N SER A 265 4.29 -18.45 -20.66
CA SER A 265 5.45 -18.90 -19.90
C SER A 265 4.99 -18.85 -18.43
N PRO A 266 4.55 -19.96 -17.82
CA PRO A 266 4.19 -19.98 -16.42
C PRO A 266 5.37 -19.47 -15.60
N GLN A 267 5.22 -18.26 -15.06
CA GLN A 267 6.22 -17.63 -14.22
C GLN A 267 5.67 -17.50 -12.79
N GLN A 268 6.57 -17.19 -11.86
CA GLN A 268 6.43 -17.18 -10.40
C GLN A 268 5.31 -16.26 -9.82
N ASP A 269 4.47 -15.65 -10.67
CA ASP A 269 3.50 -14.62 -10.30
C ASP A 269 2.11 -14.82 -10.94
N MET A 270 1.80 -16.04 -11.42
CA MET A 270 0.42 -16.33 -11.85
C MET A 270 -0.55 -16.30 -10.66
N ALA A 271 -1.77 -15.83 -10.88
CA ALA A 271 -2.83 -15.92 -9.89
C ALA A 271 -3.87 -16.95 -10.30
N CYS A 272 -4.35 -17.75 -9.33
CA CYS A 272 -5.52 -18.59 -9.50
C CYS A 272 -6.51 -18.31 -8.36
N PHE A 273 -7.77 -18.15 -8.75
CA PHE A 273 -8.88 -17.82 -7.86
C PHE A 273 -9.87 -18.98 -7.87
N PHE A 274 -10.24 -19.42 -6.67
CA PHE A 274 -11.17 -20.50 -6.44
C PHE A 274 -12.43 -19.97 -5.75
N GLY A 275 -13.53 -19.98 -6.50
CA GLY A 275 -14.80 -19.41 -6.05
C GLY A 275 -14.73 -17.91 -5.77
N THR A 276 -15.53 -17.45 -4.82
CA THR A 276 -15.58 -16.04 -4.39
C THR A 276 -14.66 -15.73 -3.22
N ALA A 277 -13.98 -16.72 -2.64
CA ALA A 277 -13.38 -16.57 -1.31
C ALA A 277 -11.87 -16.80 -1.25
N LYS A 278 -11.26 -17.50 -2.22
CA LYS A 278 -9.84 -17.88 -2.11
C LYS A 278 -9.01 -17.51 -3.32
N ILE A 279 -7.88 -16.88 -3.01
CA ILE A 279 -6.73 -16.73 -3.90
C ILE A 279 -5.74 -17.80 -3.49
N ALA A 280 -5.23 -18.55 -4.45
CA ALA A 280 -4.03 -19.32 -4.27
C ALA A 280 -2.90 -18.66 -5.06
N GLY A 281 -1.66 -18.99 -4.70
CA GLY A 281 -0.50 -18.62 -5.50
C GLY A 281 0.22 -19.77 -6.10
N THR A 282 1.14 -19.40 -6.99
CA THR A 282 2.02 -20.37 -7.62
C THR A 282 2.97 -20.93 -6.58
N ASN A 283 2.98 -22.25 -6.40
CA ASN A 283 4.25 -22.90 -6.17
C ASN A 283 4.97 -22.93 -7.52
N ALA A 284 6.07 -22.17 -7.63
CA ALA A 284 6.92 -22.24 -8.80
C ALA A 284 7.48 -23.66 -8.91
N TRP A 285 7.28 -24.31 -10.04
CA TRP A 285 7.84 -25.63 -10.31
C TRP A 285 9.36 -25.59 -10.24
N GLN A 286 9.91 -26.35 -9.30
CA GLN A 286 11.30 -26.73 -9.31
C GLN A 286 11.39 -28.09 -10.01
N GLY A 287 12.24 -28.16 -11.03
CA GLY A 287 12.37 -29.33 -11.89
C GLY A 287 12.41 -30.66 -11.12
N ASN A 288 11.72 -31.65 -11.69
CA ASN A 288 11.81 -33.09 -11.40
C ASN A 288 11.14 -33.65 -10.13
N HIS A 289 10.45 -32.87 -9.31
CA HIS A 289 9.64 -33.44 -8.22
C HIS A 289 8.16 -33.24 -8.52
N PRO A 290 7.36 -34.30 -8.76
CA PRO A 290 5.91 -34.19 -8.65
C PRO A 290 5.59 -34.07 -7.17
N PRO A 291 5.18 -32.89 -6.64
CA PRO A 291 4.54 -32.91 -5.35
C PRO A 291 3.22 -33.66 -5.57
N LEU A 292 3.07 -34.78 -4.86
CA LEU A 292 1.74 -35.32 -4.64
C LEU A 292 0.98 -34.19 -3.96
N PHE A 293 0.00 -33.60 -4.66
CA PHE A 293 -1.01 -32.76 -4.02
C PHE A 293 -1.75 -33.67 -3.02
N GLY A 294 -1.21 -33.89 -1.84
CA GLY A 294 -1.87 -34.69 -0.81
C GLY A 294 -3.06 -33.89 -0.31
N ASP A 295 -4.27 -34.18 -0.78
CA ASP A 295 -5.53 -33.52 -0.39
C ASP A 295 -5.50 -31.97 -0.23
N LEU A 296 -4.61 -31.30 -0.97
CA LEU A 296 -4.34 -29.87 -0.83
C LEU A 296 -5.42 -29.05 -1.53
N GLN A 297 -6.55 -28.87 -0.84
CA GLN A 297 -7.64 -28.02 -1.30
C GLN A 297 -7.12 -26.62 -1.64
N TYR A 298 -7.47 -26.11 -2.83
CA TYR A 298 -7.03 -24.81 -3.35
C TYR A 298 -5.54 -24.70 -3.71
N GLY A 299 -4.80 -25.81 -3.76
CA GLY A 299 -3.42 -25.81 -4.26
C GLY A 299 -3.37 -25.78 -5.79
N PHE A 300 -2.41 -25.04 -6.34
CA PHE A 300 -2.04 -25.16 -7.76
C PHE A 300 -0.54 -25.03 -7.98
N ILE A 301 -0.09 -25.61 -9.08
CA ILE A 301 1.31 -25.57 -9.53
C ILE A 301 1.32 -25.25 -11.01
N THR A 302 2.28 -24.43 -11.41
CA THR A 302 2.55 -24.21 -12.83
C THR A 302 3.65 -25.15 -13.28
N GLY A 303 3.41 -26.03 -14.26
CA GLY A 303 4.40 -27.03 -14.68
C GLY A 303 5.25 -26.60 -15.87
N SER A 304 5.60 -27.55 -16.74
CA SER A 304 6.22 -27.29 -18.04
C SER A 304 5.51 -26.13 -18.78
N PRO A 305 6.20 -25.37 -19.64
CA PRO A 305 5.62 -24.19 -20.29
C PRO A 305 4.21 -24.43 -20.82
N GLY A 306 3.28 -23.57 -20.41
CA GLY A 306 1.87 -23.62 -20.80
C GLY A 306 0.99 -24.60 -20.03
N LYS A 307 1.38 -25.13 -18.86
CA LYS A 307 0.53 -26.01 -18.05
C LYS A 307 0.28 -25.49 -16.64
N LEU A 308 -0.98 -25.59 -16.22
CA LEU A 308 -1.44 -25.35 -14.85
C LEU A 308 -2.02 -26.65 -14.28
N TYR A 309 -1.61 -27.03 -13.08
CA TYR A 309 -2.16 -28.16 -12.34
C TYR A 309 -2.89 -27.67 -11.11
N VAL A 310 -4.15 -28.09 -10.94
CA VAL A 310 -5.00 -27.76 -9.80
C VAL A 310 -5.43 -29.06 -9.13
N TRP A 311 -5.33 -29.12 -7.81
CA TRP A 311 -5.91 -30.25 -7.09
C TRP A 311 -7.43 -30.12 -6.99
N ALA A 312 -8.13 -31.19 -7.30
CA ALA A 312 -9.52 -31.48 -6.93
C ALA A 312 -9.66 -33.01 -6.95
N PRO A 313 -10.68 -33.62 -6.29
CA PRO A 313 -10.89 -35.05 -6.38
C PRO A 313 -10.91 -35.53 -7.85
N SER A 314 -10.31 -36.69 -8.14
CA SER A 314 -10.21 -37.21 -9.51
C SER A 314 -11.56 -37.45 -10.18
N THR A 315 -12.62 -37.58 -9.38
CA THR A 315 -14.01 -37.76 -9.81
C THR A 315 -14.77 -36.46 -9.99
N GLN A 316 -14.19 -35.31 -9.66
CA GLN A 316 -14.86 -34.01 -9.71
C GLN A 316 -14.03 -32.97 -10.44
N ASN A 317 -14.59 -32.42 -11.51
CA ASN A 317 -13.96 -31.34 -12.27
C ASN A 317 -13.72 -30.10 -11.38
N PRO A 318 -12.58 -29.41 -11.49
CA PRO A 318 -12.27 -28.25 -10.65
C PRO A 318 -13.31 -27.13 -10.72
N THR A 319 -13.88 -26.87 -11.90
CA THR A 319 -14.90 -25.83 -12.08
C THR A 319 -16.16 -26.16 -11.27
N SER A 320 -16.55 -27.43 -11.17
CA SER A 320 -17.69 -27.87 -10.35
C SER A 320 -17.34 -27.96 -8.87
N TYR A 321 -16.18 -28.52 -8.53
CA TYR A 321 -15.75 -28.72 -7.15
C TYR A 321 -15.57 -27.41 -6.38
N TYR A 322 -15.00 -26.38 -7.04
CA TYR A 322 -14.78 -25.06 -6.45
C TYR A 322 -15.90 -24.06 -6.78
N GLY A 323 -16.89 -24.45 -7.58
CA GLY A 323 -17.94 -23.59 -8.13
C GLY A 323 -17.47 -22.60 -9.21
N LYS A 324 -16.19 -22.20 -9.17
CA LYS A 324 -15.53 -21.36 -10.17
C LYS A 324 -14.01 -21.49 -10.03
N VAL A 325 -13.31 -21.55 -11.17
CA VAL A 325 -11.85 -21.37 -11.22
C VAL A 325 -11.55 -20.26 -12.21
N ARG A 326 -10.80 -19.25 -11.79
CA ARG A 326 -10.28 -18.19 -12.68
C ARG A 326 -8.75 -18.19 -12.57
N THR A 327 -8.06 -18.17 -13.68
CA THR A 327 -6.60 -18.06 -13.73
C THR A 327 -6.18 -16.85 -14.52
N CYS A 328 -5.11 -16.18 -14.13
CA CYS A 328 -4.50 -15.14 -14.94
C CYS A 328 -3.36 -15.77 -15.74
N PRO A 329 -3.58 -16.10 -17.02
CA PRO A 329 -2.60 -16.84 -17.82
C PRO A 329 -1.31 -16.05 -18.07
N ASN A 330 -1.30 -14.76 -17.74
CA ASN A 330 -0.16 -13.88 -17.91
C ASN A 330 0.31 -13.38 -16.54
N THR A 331 1.60 -13.51 -16.25
CA THR A 331 2.25 -12.82 -15.11
C THR A 331 2.39 -11.33 -15.34
N ARG A 332 2.17 -10.90 -16.58
CA ARG A 332 2.26 -9.52 -17.03
C ARG A 332 0.86 -8.94 -16.94
N GLY A 333 0.67 -8.03 -15.99
CA GLY A 333 -0.59 -7.40 -15.63
C GLY A 333 -1.39 -6.74 -16.76
N LEU A 334 -2.58 -6.24 -16.44
CA LEU A 334 -3.54 -5.74 -17.43
C LEU A 334 -2.96 -4.63 -18.32
N PHE A 335 -2.41 -3.57 -17.73
CA PHE A 335 -1.64 -2.56 -18.45
C PHE A 335 -0.20 -3.04 -18.59
N HIS A 336 0.18 -3.44 -19.81
CA HIS A 336 1.44 -4.12 -20.05
C HIS A 336 2.41 -3.32 -20.92
N ASN A 337 3.62 -3.11 -20.43
CA ASN A 337 4.75 -2.58 -21.19
C ASN A 337 5.93 -3.57 -21.23
N VAL A 338 6.62 -3.66 -22.38
CA VAL A 338 7.89 -4.41 -22.56
C VAL A 338 9.09 -3.52 -22.97
N TRP A 339 8.82 -2.34 -23.55
CA TRP A 339 9.83 -1.61 -24.32
C TRP A 339 10.01 -0.17 -23.89
N GLN A 340 9.16 0.78 -24.29
CA GLN A 340 9.38 2.22 -24.01
C GLN A 340 8.16 2.91 -23.40
N GLY A 341 7.13 2.15 -23.05
CA GLY A 341 5.90 2.66 -22.47
C GLY A 341 6.07 3.15 -21.04
N LEU A 342 5.06 3.88 -20.58
CA LEU A 342 4.84 4.35 -19.21
C LEU A 342 5.89 5.34 -18.68
N GLN A 343 6.77 5.87 -19.53
CA GLN A 343 7.65 6.98 -19.14
C GLN A 343 6.81 8.24 -18.91
N TYR A 344 7.09 8.96 -17.82
CA TYR A 344 6.37 10.18 -17.43
C TYR A 344 4.84 10.03 -17.51
N THR A 345 4.34 8.90 -17.01
CA THR A 345 2.91 8.57 -17.02
C THR A 345 2.38 8.55 -15.59
N THR A 346 1.23 9.17 -15.37
CA THR A 346 0.48 9.04 -14.12
C THR A 346 -0.70 8.10 -14.33
N ILE A 347 -0.80 7.06 -13.51
CA ILE A 347 -1.95 6.16 -13.45
C ILE A 347 -2.65 6.40 -12.10
N GLU A 348 -3.91 6.81 -12.13
CA GLU A 348 -4.61 7.17 -10.90
C GLU A 348 -6.09 6.81 -10.86
N ASN A 349 -6.64 6.66 -9.65
CA ASN A 349 -8.07 6.47 -9.41
C ASN A 349 -8.65 5.22 -10.08
N LEU A 350 -7.86 4.16 -10.29
CA LEU A 350 -8.33 2.90 -10.88
C LEU A 350 -8.52 1.83 -9.82
N HIS A 351 -9.42 0.88 -10.07
CA HIS A 351 -9.60 -0.31 -9.23
C HIS A 351 -9.34 -1.58 -10.04
N PHE A 352 -8.46 -2.43 -9.53
CA PHE A 352 -8.12 -3.72 -10.11
C PHE A 352 -8.62 -4.84 -9.21
N GLN A 353 -9.34 -5.80 -9.77
CA GLN A 353 -9.89 -6.91 -9.02
C GLN A 353 -9.59 -8.24 -9.71
N ASP A 354 -9.27 -9.28 -8.95
CA ASP A 354 -9.15 -10.66 -9.43
C ASP A 354 -8.18 -10.83 -10.60
N MET A 355 -6.95 -10.34 -10.41
CA MET A 355 -5.91 -10.41 -11.45
C MET A 355 -4.51 -10.64 -10.88
N ALA A 356 -3.58 -11.12 -11.71
CA ALA A 356 -2.17 -11.27 -11.30
C ALA A 356 -1.55 -9.91 -10.96
N ALA A 357 -1.62 -8.95 -11.88
CA ALA A 357 -1.22 -7.57 -11.64
C ALA A 357 -2.10 -6.57 -12.41
N GLY A 358 -2.37 -5.39 -11.85
CA GLY A 358 -3.04 -4.29 -12.56
C GLY A 358 -2.13 -3.65 -13.60
N ILE A 359 -0.89 -3.36 -13.22
CA ILE A 359 0.13 -2.71 -14.03
C ILE A 359 1.37 -3.59 -14.06
N SER A 360 1.91 -3.85 -15.24
CA SER A 360 3.18 -4.54 -15.42
C SER A 360 4.11 -3.77 -16.35
N ASN A 361 5.26 -3.41 -15.81
CA ASN A 361 6.33 -2.77 -16.55
C ASN A 361 7.54 -3.71 -16.65
N ASN A 362 7.70 -4.38 -17.78
CA ASN A 362 8.77 -5.33 -18.05
C ASN A 362 9.82 -4.69 -18.96
N VAL A 363 10.76 -3.96 -18.39
CA VAL A 363 11.80 -3.28 -19.17
C VAL A 363 12.79 -4.31 -19.72
N SER A 364 12.78 -4.56 -21.03
CA SER A 364 13.69 -5.50 -21.69
C SER A 364 15.17 -5.08 -21.65
N SER A 365 16.08 -6.04 -21.81
CA SER A 365 17.51 -5.78 -21.89
C SER A 365 17.83 -4.96 -23.14
N GLY A 366 18.33 -3.73 -22.95
CA GLY A 366 18.62 -2.78 -24.03
C GLY A 366 17.57 -1.67 -24.21
N ALA A 367 16.46 -1.72 -23.48
CA ALA A 367 15.58 -0.56 -23.33
C ALA A 367 16.34 0.56 -22.58
N GLY A 368 16.12 1.82 -22.99
CA GLY A 368 16.75 2.99 -22.36
C GLY A 368 16.28 3.25 -20.93
N ALA A 369 16.44 4.48 -20.44
CA ALA A 369 15.92 4.86 -19.14
C ALA A 369 14.37 4.80 -19.10
N HIS A 370 13.77 4.30 -18.02
CA HIS A 370 12.32 4.36 -17.78
C HIS A 370 12.03 5.15 -16.52
N VAL A 371 11.66 6.41 -16.70
CA VAL A 371 11.57 7.36 -15.59
C VAL A 371 10.20 7.99 -15.50
N GLY A 372 9.82 8.36 -14.29
CA GLY A 372 8.65 9.20 -14.01
C GLY A 372 7.30 8.48 -14.08
N LEU A 373 7.23 7.16 -13.93
CA LEU A 373 5.94 6.49 -13.68
C LEU A 373 5.42 6.89 -12.28
N ASP A 374 4.16 7.31 -12.18
CA ASP A 374 3.50 7.64 -10.92
C ASP A 374 2.18 6.88 -10.80
N VAL A 375 2.03 6.03 -9.78
CA VAL A 375 0.81 5.23 -9.55
C VAL A 375 0.17 5.65 -8.24
N ARG A 376 -1.01 6.26 -8.28
CA ARG A 376 -1.59 6.85 -7.07
C ARG A 376 -3.09 6.73 -6.94
N ASN A 377 -3.56 6.64 -5.69
CA ASN A 377 -4.98 6.48 -5.38
C ASN A 377 -5.63 5.32 -6.15
N CYS A 378 -4.88 4.26 -6.45
CA CYS A 378 -5.41 3.04 -7.05
C CYS A 378 -5.74 2.03 -5.96
N GLU A 379 -6.67 1.13 -6.28
CA GLU A 379 -7.04 0.01 -5.41
C GLU A 379 -6.79 -1.30 -6.12
N VAL A 380 -6.34 -2.29 -5.37
CA VAL A 380 -6.29 -3.67 -5.83
C VAL A 380 -6.93 -4.59 -4.79
N ASP A 381 -7.91 -5.36 -5.22
CA ASP A 381 -8.51 -6.43 -4.46
C ASP A 381 -8.12 -7.75 -5.11
N ARG A 382 -7.42 -8.61 -4.37
CA ARG A 382 -7.04 -9.94 -4.83
C ARG A 382 -6.14 -9.93 -6.07
N GLY A 383 -4.97 -9.30 -5.92
CA GLY A 383 -3.97 -9.21 -6.97
C GLY A 383 -2.75 -8.41 -6.54
N GLN A 384 -1.94 -7.99 -7.50
CA GLN A 384 -0.85 -7.03 -7.32
C GLN A 384 -1.20 -5.72 -8.04
N LEU A 385 -0.81 -4.57 -7.50
CA LEU A 385 -1.04 -3.30 -8.19
C LEU A 385 0.01 -3.09 -9.29
N LEU A 386 1.30 -3.17 -8.92
CA LEU A 386 2.40 -2.88 -9.82
C LEU A 386 3.48 -3.97 -9.77
N GLY A 387 3.73 -4.61 -10.91
CA GLY A 387 4.89 -5.47 -11.15
C GLY A 387 5.91 -4.79 -12.04
N TRP A 388 7.05 -4.42 -11.46
CA TRP A 388 8.18 -3.84 -12.19
C TRP A 388 9.29 -4.87 -12.33
N PHE A 389 9.68 -5.16 -13.57
CA PHE A 389 10.72 -6.13 -13.88
C PHE A 389 11.69 -5.48 -14.85
N SER A 390 12.95 -5.28 -14.45
CA SER A 390 13.96 -4.70 -15.34
C SER A 390 15.05 -5.71 -15.68
N GLY A 391 15.22 -5.94 -16.98
CA GLY A 391 16.44 -6.54 -17.56
C GLY A 391 17.44 -5.50 -18.06
N SER A 392 17.15 -4.20 -17.91
CA SER A 392 18.01 -3.12 -18.42
C SER A 392 18.98 -2.59 -17.34
N ALA A 393 20.13 -2.10 -17.82
CA ALA A 393 21.10 -1.33 -17.04
C ALA A 393 20.77 0.18 -17.01
N GLY A 394 19.65 0.60 -17.61
CA GLY A 394 19.23 2.01 -17.65
C GLY A 394 18.83 2.56 -16.28
N ALA A 395 18.75 3.90 -16.19
CA ALA A 395 18.18 4.56 -15.03
C ALA A 395 16.65 4.39 -15.02
N HIS A 396 16.11 4.04 -13.86
CA HIS A 396 14.68 3.79 -13.71
C HIS A 396 14.11 4.59 -12.55
N SER A 397 12.92 5.17 -12.73
CA SER A 397 12.23 5.82 -11.62
C SER A 397 10.72 5.68 -11.64
N PHE A 398 10.16 5.40 -10.46
CA PHE A 398 8.73 5.25 -10.28
C PHE A 398 8.29 5.55 -8.85
N THR A 399 7.10 6.13 -8.72
CA THR A 399 6.47 6.44 -7.44
C THR A 399 5.17 5.68 -7.31
N ALA A 400 4.82 5.27 -6.09
CA ALA A 400 3.48 4.79 -5.81
C ALA A 400 2.97 5.29 -4.46
N SER A 401 1.85 6.02 -4.48
CA SER A 401 1.34 6.64 -3.27
C SER A 401 -0.17 6.56 -3.07
N ASN A 402 -0.60 6.54 -1.82
CA ASN A 402 -2.03 6.52 -1.45
C ASN A 402 -2.82 5.35 -2.07
N ASN A 403 -2.15 4.24 -2.37
CA ASN A 403 -2.83 3.07 -2.92
C ASN A 403 -3.34 2.15 -1.82
N ILE A 404 -4.37 1.36 -2.13
CA ILE A 404 -4.92 0.36 -1.22
C ILE A 404 -4.78 -1.03 -1.85
N GLY A 405 -4.15 -1.94 -1.12
CA GLY A 405 -4.11 -3.37 -1.45
C GLY A 405 -4.91 -4.18 -0.44
N ARG A 406 -5.79 -5.05 -0.93
CA ARG A 406 -6.51 -6.02 -0.11
C ARG A 406 -6.29 -7.42 -0.66
N ASP A 407 -5.91 -8.32 0.24
CA ASP A 407 -5.67 -9.72 -0.08
C ASP A 407 -4.71 -9.89 -1.27
N CYS A 408 -3.62 -9.11 -1.27
CA CYS A 408 -2.67 -9.15 -2.37
C CYS A 408 -2.08 -10.56 -2.50
N GLY A 409 -2.01 -11.05 -3.73
CA GLY A 409 -1.48 -12.37 -4.00
C GLY A 409 -0.06 -12.51 -3.50
N SER A 410 0.87 -11.82 -4.14
CA SER A 410 2.29 -11.75 -3.75
C SER A 410 2.56 -10.50 -2.91
N SER A 411 2.54 -9.34 -3.55
CA SER A 411 2.82 -8.02 -2.99
C SER A 411 1.81 -7.00 -3.50
N LEU A 412 1.67 -5.85 -2.85
CA LEU A 412 1.04 -4.71 -3.50
C LEU A 412 1.93 -4.22 -4.65
N ILE A 413 3.22 -4.08 -4.38
CA ILE A 413 4.23 -3.67 -5.35
C ILE A 413 5.42 -4.61 -5.27
N LYS A 414 5.77 -5.17 -6.43
CA LYS A 414 6.97 -5.96 -6.64
C LYS A 414 7.85 -5.22 -7.63
N ALA A 415 9.11 -5.06 -7.30
CA ALA A 415 10.09 -4.52 -8.22
C ALA A 415 11.37 -5.36 -8.19
N SER A 416 11.78 -5.89 -9.33
CA SER A 416 12.93 -6.78 -9.43
C SER A 416 13.79 -6.51 -10.65
N GLN A 417 15.08 -6.78 -10.51
CA GLN A 417 16.08 -6.66 -11.57
C GLN A 417 16.82 -7.98 -11.75
N ASN A 418 16.87 -8.48 -12.99
CA ASN A 418 17.29 -9.87 -13.23
C ASN A 418 18.79 -10.10 -13.48
N SER A 419 19.64 -9.06 -13.63
CA SER A 419 21.12 -9.25 -13.71
C SER A 419 21.95 -8.00 -14.01
N ASN A 420 21.35 -6.90 -14.50
CA ASN A 420 22.12 -5.78 -15.07
C ASN A 420 22.02 -4.55 -14.17
N GLY A 421 23.13 -4.07 -13.59
CA GLY A 421 23.22 -3.03 -12.54
C GLY A 421 22.75 -1.60 -12.88
N GLY A 422 21.54 -1.45 -13.44
CA GLY A 422 20.90 -0.14 -13.60
C GLY A 422 20.50 0.46 -12.26
N THR A 423 20.55 1.79 -12.17
CA THR A 423 20.20 2.53 -10.96
C THR A 423 18.73 2.88 -10.91
N HIS A 424 18.11 2.68 -9.75
CA HIS A 424 16.69 2.92 -9.53
C HIS A 424 16.45 4.00 -8.48
N THR A 425 15.51 4.89 -8.76
CA THR A 425 14.92 5.83 -7.81
C THR A 425 13.46 5.49 -7.62
N TYR A 426 13.03 5.20 -6.40
CA TYR A 426 11.63 4.87 -6.15
C TYR A 426 11.15 5.42 -4.82
N ASP A 427 9.87 5.77 -4.77
CA ASP A 427 9.22 6.31 -3.58
C ASP A 427 7.86 5.62 -3.38
N MET A 428 7.73 4.89 -2.27
CA MET A 428 6.51 4.21 -1.87
C MET A 428 5.95 4.84 -0.62
N SER A 429 4.87 5.59 -0.73
CA SER A 429 4.37 6.40 0.39
C SER A 429 2.87 6.40 0.61
N TYR A 430 2.44 6.37 1.88
CA TYR A 430 1.03 6.45 2.27
C TYR A 430 0.14 5.33 1.71
N ASN A 431 0.72 4.20 1.33
CA ASN A 431 -0.06 3.06 0.87
C ASN A 431 -0.61 2.28 2.08
N LYS A 432 -1.76 1.62 1.88
CA LYS A 432 -2.41 0.76 2.87
C LYS A 432 -2.51 -0.66 2.34
N ILE A 433 -1.99 -1.64 3.07
CA ILE A 433 -2.01 -3.04 2.67
C ILE A 433 -2.73 -3.84 3.76
N TYR A 434 -3.78 -4.57 3.38
CA TYR A 434 -4.56 -5.45 4.24
C TYR A 434 -4.52 -6.87 3.69
N GLY A 435 -3.63 -7.70 4.23
CA GLY A 435 -3.40 -9.04 3.71
C GLY A 435 -2.53 -9.01 2.45
N CYS A 436 -1.35 -9.62 2.53
CA CYS A 436 -0.49 -9.84 1.37
C CYS A 436 0.31 -11.13 1.51
N ASN A 437 0.99 -11.52 0.43
CA ASN A 437 1.71 -12.79 0.31
C ASN A 437 0.83 -14.03 0.57
N LYS A 438 -0.42 -13.99 0.12
CA LYS A 438 -1.32 -15.15 0.13
C LYS A 438 -0.89 -16.25 -0.85
N GLN A 439 -0.01 -15.91 -1.79
CA GLN A 439 0.47 -16.77 -2.85
C GLN A 439 1.60 -17.71 -2.45
N GLN A 440 1.99 -17.73 -1.19
CA GLN A 440 3.03 -18.62 -0.70
C GLN A 440 4.42 -18.37 -1.33
N SER A 441 4.73 -17.10 -1.66
CA SER A 441 6.03 -16.72 -2.22
C SER A 441 6.95 -16.17 -1.13
N ALA A 442 8.23 -15.96 -1.46
CA ALA A 442 9.15 -15.27 -0.56
C ALA A 442 8.79 -13.78 -0.36
N HIS A 443 7.80 -13.23 -1.05
CA HIS A 443 7.61 -11.78 -1.14
C HIS A 443 6.97 -11.16 0.12
N GLY A 444 6.95 -9.82 0.18
CA GLY A 444 6.28 -9.07 1.24
C GLY A 444 5.12 -8.20 0.74
N GLY A 445 4.58 -7.34 1.61
CA GLY A 445 3.65 -6.27 1.16
C GLY A 445 4.30 -5.38 0.10
N PHE A 446 5.58 -5.08 0.33
CA PHE A 446 6.52 -4.54 -0.64
C PHE A 446 7.66 -5.53 -0.86
N TYR A 447 8.01 -5.80 -2.12
CA TYR A 447 9.17 -6.62 -2.48
C TYR A 447 10.05 -5.89 -3.47
N PHE A 448 11.32 -5.68 -3.09
CA PHE A 448 12.28 -4.95 -3.88
C PHE A 448 13.57 -5.75 -4.02
N GLN A 449 14.05 -5.84 -5.26
CA GLN A 449 15.32 -6.43 -5.64
C GLN A 449 16.02 -5.48 -6.63
N LEU A 450 16.32 -4.27 -6.16
CA LEU A 450 16.76 -3.13 -6.98
C LEU A 450 18.00 -2.44 -6.41
N VAL A 451 18.91 -2.01 -7.29
CA VAL A 451 20.09 -1.22 -6.91
C VAL A 451 19.81 0.28 -7.06
N SER A 452 19.97 1.08 -6.01
CA SER A 452 19.86 2.54 -6.09
C SER A 452 21.19 3.23 -6.44
N ALA A 453 21.14 4.40 -7.09
CA ALA A 453 22.36 5.17 -7.43
C ALA A 453 23.06 5.68 -6.17
N ALA A 454 22.29 6.32 -5.28
CA ALA A 454 22.70 6.83 -4.00
C ALA A 454 21.81 6.31 -2.86
N LEU A 455 22.36 6.32 -1.64
CA LEU A 455 21.64 5.93 -0.43
C LEU A 455 20.43 6.83 -0.23
N GLY A 456 19.25 6.21 -0.16
CA GLY A 456 17.98 6.92 -0.02
C GLY A 456 17.34 7.31 -1.35
N ASP A 457 17.83 6.88 -2.50
CA ASP A 457 17.08 7.02 -3.76
C ASP A 457 15.93 6.00 -3.85
N GLY A 458 16.04 4.87 -3.15
CA GLY A 458 14.97 3.90 -2.95
C GLY A 458 14.33 4.04 -1.58
N ARG A 459 13.09 4.53 -1.52
CA ARG A 459 12.38 4.87 -0.27
C ARG A 459 11.06 4.13 -0.15
N ILE A 460 10.80 3.57 1.03
CA ILE A 460 9.50 2.99 1.41
C ILE A 460 9.12 3.60 2.76
N HIS A 461 8.11 4.47 2.80
CA HIS A 461 7.80 5.20 4.02
C HIS A 461 6.35 5.58 4.25
N HIS A 462 5.98 5.80 5.51
CA HIS A 462 4.64 6.23 5.89
C HIS A 462 3.53 5.30 5.38
N ASN A 463 3.84 4.01 5.18
CA ASN A 463 2.87 3.00 4.76
C ASN A 463 2.26 2.32 5.99
N TYR A 464 1.02 1.88 5.85
CA TYR A 464 0.34 1.03 6.82
C TYR A 464 0.19 -0.36 6.20
N ILE A 465 0.78 -1.38 6.84
CA ILE A 465 0.81 -2.74 6.34
C ILE A 465 0.30 -3.65 7.44
N ARG A 466 -0.66 -4.51 7.11
CA ARG A 466 -1.23 -5.45 8.06
C ARG A 466 -1.39 -6.82 7.43
N ASP A 467 -1.20 -7.85 8.24
CA ASP A 467 -1.45 -9.24 7.85
C ASP A 467 -0.57 -9.66 6.65
N ALA A 468 0.73 -9.31 6.68
CA ALA A 468 1.69 -9.82 5.70
C ALA A 468 2.14 -11.24 6.07
N TRP A 469 1.74 -12.21 5.26
CA TRP A 469 1.87 -13.63 5.60
C TRP A 469 3.22 -14.23 5.21
N ASN A 470 3.60 -15.31 5.89
CA ASN A 470 4.74 -16.14 5.51
C ASN A 470 4.43 -16.92 4.23
N GLY A 471 5.39 -16.93 3.31
CA GLY A 471 5.32 -17.64 2.03
C GLY A 471 5.15 -19.14 2.15
N THR A 472 5.67 -19.78 3.18
CA THR A 472 5.93 -21.24 3.09
C THR A 472 4.94 -22.11 3.86
N GLY A 473 3.70 -21.62 4.00
CA GLY A 473 2.68 -22.17 4.89
C GLY A 473 2.78 -23.66 5.24
N THR A 474 2.64 -23.97 6.53
CA THR A 474 2.70 -25.32 7.13
C THR A 474 1.86 -26.39 6.42
N GLU A 475 0.83 -26.02 5.66
CA GLU A 475 0.02 -26.97 4.89
C GLU A 475 0.82 -27.65 3.76
N LEU A 476 1.84 -26.99 3.20
CA LEU A 476 2.75 -27.60 2.20
C LEU A 476 3.95 -28.30 2.84
N ASN A 477 4.23 -28.00 4.10
CA ASN A 477 5.41 -28.50 4.80
C ASN A 477 5.13 -29.84 5.48
N ASN A 478 4.49 -30.77 4.75
CA ASN A 478 4.44 -32.16 5.18
C ASN A 478 5.83 -32.78 4.94
N SER A 479 6.79 -32.45 5.82
CA SER A 479 8.03 -33.14 6.25
C SER A 479 8.92 -33.93 5.26
N ALA A 480 8.56 -34.06 3.99
CA ALA A 480 9.19 -34.92 2.99
C ALA A 480 9.99 -34.14 1.95
N GLN A 481 9.83 -32.81 1.88
CA GLN A 481 10.68 -31.95 1.06
C GLN A 481 11.77 -31.36 1.97
N GLY A 482 12.90 -32.05 2.03
CA GLY A 482 14.09 -31.61 2.74
C GLY A 482 14.48 -30.18 2.34
N ALA A 483 15.07 -29.47 3.29
CA ALA A 483 15.49 -28.06 3.27
C ALA A 483 16.51 -27.65 2.18
N GLY A 484 16.46 -28.24 0.97
CA GLY A 484 17.45 -28.05 -0.09
C GLY A 484 16.96 -27.32 -1.34
N SER A 485 15.70 -26.87 -1.40
CA SER A 485 15.13 -26.21 -2.58
C SER A 485 15.17 -24.69 -2.42
N GLY A 486 16.04 -24.01 -3.18
CA GLY A 486 16.36 -22.57 -3.11
C GLY A 486 15.24 -21.56 -3.47
N TYR A 487 13.98 -21.85 -3.16
CA TYR A 487 12.90 -20.86 -3.13
C TYR A 487 12.02 -21.08 -1.91
N GLY A 488 11.92 -20.04 -1.09
CA GLY A 488 11.11 -20.05 0.13
C GLY A 488 11.85 -20.72 1.27
N SER A 489 12.77 -19.97 1.88
CA SER A 489 13.10 -20.27 3.26
C SER A 489 11.78 -20.28 4.06
N PRO A 490 11.58 -21.16 5.05
CA PRO A 490 10.38 -21.13 5.90
C PRO A 490 10.17 -19.80 6.65
N PHE A 491 11.08 -18.88 6.40
CA PHE A 491 11.33 -17.64 7.05
C PHE A 491 10.98 -16.42 6.21
N ASP A 492 10.68 -16.58 4.92
CA ASP A 492 10.40 -15.49 4.00
C ASP A 492 8.94 -15.05 4.01
N GLY A 493 8.72 -13.74 4.01
CA GLY A 493 7.39 -13.12 4.01
C GLY A 493 7.29 -12.05 5.09
N CYS A 494 7.14 -10.79 4.66
CA CYS A 494 7.20 -9.65 5.55
C CYS A 494 6.36 -8.45 5.10
N GLY A 495 6.27 -7.40 5.92
CA GLY A 495 5.67 -6.13 5.48
C GLY A 495 6.51 -5.46 4.38
N VAL A 496 7.79 -5.22 4.66
CA VAL A 496 8.75 -4.60 3.73
C VAL A 496 9.93 -5.52 3.49
N TYR A 497 10.16 -5.92 2.23
CA TYR A 497 11.26 -6.80 1.84
C TYR A 497 12.23 -6.09 0.88
N PHE A 498 13.48 -5.98 1.29
CA PHE A 498 14.63 -5.77 0.42
C PHE A 498 15.41 -7.07 0.21
N ASP A 499 15.31 -7.65 -0.98
CA ASP A 499 15.91 -8.94 -1.33
C ASP A 499 17.28 -8.78 -2.02
N VAL A 500 17.88 -9.89 -2.46
CA VAL A 500 19.23 -10.01 -2.99
C VAL A 500 19.57 -8.89 -3.95
N THR A 501 20.74 -8.28 -3.83
CA THR A 501 21.20 -7.14 -4.64
C THR A 501 20.58 -5.79 -4.32
N SER A 502 19.55 -5.72 -3.47
CA SER A 502 19.07 -4.42 -3.00
C SER A 502 20.21 -3.64 -2.35
N ASP A 503 20.39 -2.40 -2.79
CA ASP A 503 21.51 -1.58 -2.34
C ASP A 503 21.06 -0.13 -2.24
N LYS A 504 21.56 0.55 -1.21
CA LYS A 504 21.34 1.97 -0.95
C LYS A 504 19.86 2.36 -0.73
N CYS A 505 19.07 1.48 -0.12
CA CYS A 505 17.64 1.75 0.12
C CYS A 505 17.33 2.03 1.60
N VAL A 506 16.22 2.75 1.81
CA VAL A 506 15.75 3.16 3.13
C VAL A 506 14.27 2.83 3.27
N ALA A 507 13.90 2.18 4.38
CA ALA A 507 12.51 2.07 4.80
C ALA A 507 12.32 2.81 6.13
N TYR A 508 11.39 3.76 6.18
CA TYR A 508 11.19 4.57 7.39
C TYR A 508 9.77 4.95 7.69
N ALA A 509 9.44 5.18 8.96
CA ALA A 509 8.12 5.63 9.39
C ALA A 509 6.96 4.75 8.88
N ASN A 510 7.20 3.46 8.63
CA ASN A 510 6.14 2.51 8.28
C ASN A 510 5.53 1.93 9.55
N ILE A 511 4.25 1.57 9.49
CA ILE A 511 3.55 0.81 10.52
C ILE A 511 3.25 -0.57 9.94
N VAL A 512 3.76 -1.62 10.57
CA VAL A 512 3.52 -3.02 10.18
C VAL A 512 2.87 -3.78 11.32
N GLU A 513 1.71 -4.38 11.09
CA GLU A 513 0.95 -5.07 12.13
C GLU A 513 0.64 -6.52 11.75
N HIS A 514 0.55 -7.40 12.74
CA HIS A 514 0.04 -8.78 12.58
C HIS A 514 0.69 -9.55 11.43
N SER A 515 1.98 -9.33 11.21
CA SER A 515 2.73 -9.90 10.10
C SER A 515 3.69 -10.96 10.61
N HIS A 516 4.13 -11.87 9.74
CA HIS A 516 5.18 -12.82 10.10
C HIS A 516 6.45 -12.05 10.45
N VAL A 517 7.01 -11.33 9.48
CA VAL A 517 8.13 -10.42 9.71
C VAL A 517 7.67 -9.00 9.42
N GLY A 518 8.03 -8.03 10.28
CA GLY A 518 7.77 -6.63 10.00
C GLY A 518 8.60 -6.13 8.81
N LEU A 519 9.92 -6.25 8.97
CA LEU A 519 10.93 -5.75 8.04
C LEU A 519 11.94 -6.86 7.72
N GLN A 520 12.26 -7.05 6.45
CA GLN A 520 13.20 -8.10 6.03
C GLN A 520 14.22 -7.54 5.05
N ALA A 521 15.48 -7.93 5.26
CA ALA A 521 16.55 -7.79 4.29
C ALA A 521 17.20 -9.15 4.06
N ASN A 522 17.34 -9.59 2.81
CA ASN A 522 18.06 -10.82 2.49
C ASN A 522 19.14 -10.53 1.45
N SER A 523 20.40 -10.74 1.81
CA SER A 523 21.58 -10.46 0.97
C SER A 523 21.58 -9.04 0.34
N ALA A 524 20.93 -8.10 1.03
CA ALA A 524 20.89 -6.68 0.67
C ALA A 524 22.13 -5.97 1.26
N LYS A 525 22.69 -5.01 0.51
CA LYS A 525 23.99 -4.39 0.79
C LYS A 525 23.84 -3.21 1.75
N GLN A 526 23.64 -1.99 1.26
CA GLN A 526 23.57 -0.79 2.10
C GLN A 526 22.12 -0.42 2.43
N MET A 527 21.62 -0.79 3.61
CA MET A 527 20.20 -0.68 3.95
C MET A 527 19.95 0.04 5.27
N GLN A 528 18.86 0.79 5.35
CA GLN A 528 18.45 1.45 6.58
C GLN A 528 16.96 1.23 6.88
N PHE A 529 16.68 0.75 8.09
CA PHE A 529 15.35 0.69 8.69
C PHE A 529 15.28 1.72 9.82
N LEU A 530 14.57 2.82 9.59
CA LEU A 530 14.56 3.98 10.50
C LEU A 530 13.14 4.29 11.00
N SER A 531 12.92 4.49 12.29
CA SER A 531 11.63 4.99 12.81
C SER A 531 10.40 4.15 12.41
N ASN A 532 10.56 2.86 12.12
CA ASN A 532 9.44 1.98 11.79
C ASN A 532 8.78 1.46 13.07
N ILE A 533 7.46 1.34 13.04
CA ILE A 533 6.67 0.72 14.10
C ILE A 533 6.23 -0.65 13.61
N THR A 534 6.52 -1.70 14.38
CA THR A 534 5.94 -3.02 14.13
C THR A 534 5.17 -3.48 15.36
N ILE A 535 3.93 -3.91 15.17
CA ILE A 535 3.04 -4.33 16.25
C ILE A 535 2.63 -5.76 16.01
N ASP A 536 2.78 -6.61 17.02
CA ASP A 536 2.23 -7.96 17.02
C ASP A 536 2.69 -8.78 15.81
N CYS A 537 3.94 -8.52 15.36
CA CYS A 537 4.64 -9.29 14.35
C CYS A 537 5.51 -10.37 15.01
N ASN A 538 5.68 -11.52 14.36
CA ASN A 538 6.50 -12.62 14.92
C ASN A 538 7.96 -12.19 15.10
N VAL A 539 8.46 -11.36 14.17
CA VAL A 539 9.78 -10.70 14.24
C VAL A 539 9.65 -9.24 13.79
N HIS A 540 10.33 -8.30 14.46
CA HIS A 540 10.36 -6.89 14.03
C HIS A 540 11.20 -6.73 12.76
N CYS A 541 12.45 -7.18 12.79
CA CYS A 541 13.38 -7.08 11.68
C CYS A 541 14.23 -8.36 11.54
N THR A 542 14.34 -8.87 10.32
CA THR A 542 15.26 -9.96 9.98
C THR A 542 16.24 -9.52 8.89
N VAL A 543 17.50 -9.87 9.08
CA VAL A 543 18.57 -9.59 8.13
C VAL A 543 19.39 -10.85 7.96
N THR A 544 19.28 -11.45 6.79
CA THR A 544 19.97 -12.68 6.42
C THR A 544 20.89 -12.43 5.24
N ASP A 545 21.92 -13.25 5.11
CA ASP A 545 22.80 -13.27 3.94
C ASP A 545 23.02 -14.71 3.53
N ASP A 546 22.75 -15.00 2.27
CA ASP A 546 23.01 -16.29 1.64
C ASP A 546 24.15 -16.17 0.61
N GLY A 547 24.84 -15.02 0.51
CA GLY A 547 25.80 -14.69 -0.55
C GLY A 547 27.18 -14.18 -0.09
N THR A 548 28.02 -13.79 -1.06
CA THR A 548 29.42 -13.34 -0.86
C THR A 548 29.57 -11.81 -0.75
N GLY A 549 28.48 -11.07 -0.57
CA GLY A 549 28.45 -9.61 -0.63
C GLY A 549 27.99 -9.02 0.70
N GLY A 550 28.91 -8.48 1.49
CA GLY A 550 28.59 -8.12 2.86
C GLY A 550 27.49 -7.07 3.03
N ASN A 551 26.64 -7.26 4.03
CA ASN A 551 25.54 -6.35 4.37
C ASN A 551 26.05 -5.22 5.28
N ASP A 552 25.75 -3.97 4.95
CA ASP A 552 25.83 -2.80 5.84
C ASP A 552 24.42 -2.34 6.20
N VAL A 553 23.92 -2.77 7.35
CA VAL A 553 22.53 -2.56 7.75
C VAL A 553 22.42 -1.74 9.03
N VAL A 554 21.55 -0.74 8.98
CA VAL A 554 21.15 0.08 10.13
C VAL A 554 19.70 -0.23 10.50
N VAL A 555 19.46 -0.57 11.77
CA VAL A 555 18.12 -0.65 12.37
C VAL A 555 18.09 0.32 13.54
N ALA A 556 17.41 1.45 13.36
CA ALA A 556 17.45 2.52 14.34
C ALA A 556 16.11 3.21 14.57
N HIS A 557 15.92 3.71 15.78
CA HIS A 557 14.73 4.47 16.16
C HIS A 557 13.42 3.68 15.94
N GLY A 558 13.47 2.35 15.80
CA GLY A 558 12.29 1.52 15.62
C GLY A 558 11.50 1.36 16.91
N THR A 559 10.20 1.09 16.79
CA THR A 559 9.37 0.64 17.91
C THR A 559 8.82 -0.74 17.60
N TYR A 560 9.06 -1.69 18.50
CA TYR A 560 8.48 -3.03 18.43
C TYR A 560 7.61 -3.28 19.65
N ILE A 561 6.36 -3.65 19.40
CA ILE A 561 5.42 -4.06 20.42
C ILE A 561 4.97 -5.48 20.06
N ASN A 562 5.21 -6.46 20.92
CA ASN A 562 4.78 -7.83 20.68
C ASN A 562 3.97 -8.40 21.85
N ASN A 563 2.70 -8.66 21.60
CA ASN A 563 1.80 -9.31 22.54
C ASN A 563 1.80 -10.84 22.50
N LEU A 564 2.76 -11.44 21.79
CA LEU A 564 2.75 -12.85 21.40
C LEU A 564 1.41 -13.21 20.77
N VAL A 565 1.22 -12.77 19.53
CA VAL A 565 0.12 -13.29 18.71
C VAL A 565 0.29 -14.81 18.62
N ASP A 566 -0.81 -15.54 18.82
CA ASP A 566 -0.80 -16.98 18.60
C ASP A 566 -0.35 -17.23 17.14
N THR A 567 0.58 -18.16 16.94
CA THR A 567 1.00 -18.61 15.61
C THR A 567 -0.19 -19.07 14.76
N ASN A 568 -1.26 -19.56 15.38
CA ASN A 568 -2.52 -19.88 14.70
C ASN A 568 -3.27 -18.62 14.21
N GLN A 569 -3.12 -17.49 14.91
CA GLN A 569 -3.70 -16.19 14.54
C GLN A 569 -2.90 -15.48 13.44
N LEU A 570 -1.57 -15.65 13.40
CA LEU A 570 -0.72 -15.23 12.27
C LEU A 570 -0.87 -16.14 11.04
N LYS A 571 -1.74 -17.14 11.11
CA LYS A 571 -2.27 -17.96 10.01
C LYS A 571 -1.27 -18.61 9.05
N ARG A 572 0.05 -18.66 9.32
CA ARG A 572 1.03 -19.58 8.69
C ARG A 572 2.44 -19.34 9.27
N GLY A 573 2.91 -20.30 10.04
CA GLY A 573 4.27 -20.43 10.57
C GLY A 573 4.32 -21.71 11.40
N THR A 574 5.38 -22.51 11.27
CA THR A 574 5.54 -23.65 12.18
C THR A 574 5.67 -23.11 13.60
N THR A 575 5.14 -23.84 14.59
CA THR A 575 5.40 -23.55 16.00
C THR A 575 6.89 -23.57 16.36
N SER A 576 7.74 -24.05 15.44
CA SER A 576 9.18 -24.20 15.55
C SER A 576 10.02 -23.10 14.88
N ASP A 577 9.44 -21.97 14.42
CA ASP A 577 10.27 -20.86 13.90
C ASP A 577 11.25 -20.39 15.02
N PRO A 578 12.56 -20.62 14.87
CA PRO A 578 13.54 -20.32 15.92
C PRO A 578 13.72 -18.81 16.13
N ARG A 579 13.12 -17.97 15.29
CA ARG A 579 13.12 -16.52 15.44
C ARG A 579 11.98 -15.98 16.28
N ARG A 580 11.01 -16.84 16.65
CA ARG A 580 9.77 -16.39 17.29
C ARG A 580 10.06 -15.57 18.55
N GLY A 581 9.57 -14.33 18.56
CA GLY A 581 9.73 -13.43 19.70
C GLY A 581 11.11 -12.78 19.81
N ILE A 582 11.96 -12.93 18.78
CA ILE A 582 13.13 -12.09 18.56
C ILE A 582 12.65 -10.79 17.92
N SER A 583 13.16 -9.65 18.39
CA SER A 583 12.86 -8.36 17.76
C SER A 583 13.73 -8.21 16.51
N VAL A 584 15.04 -8.34 16.69
CA VAL A 584 15.99 -8.16 15.60
C VAL A 584 16.89 -9.38 15.46
N TRP A 585 16.86 -10.03 14.28
CA TRP A 585 17.72 -11.17 13.96
C TRP A 585 18.66 -10.84 12.82
N PHE A 586 19.97 -10.97 13.07
CA PHE A 586 21.02 -10.80 12.08
C PHE A 586 21.82 -12.10 11.92
N LYS A 587 21.90 -12.60 10.69
CA LYS A 587 22.71 -13.77 10.31
C LYS A 587 23.40 -13.54 8.95
N PRO A 588 24.49 -12.75 8.90
CA PRO A 588 25.27 -12.54 7.68
C PRO A 588 26.27 -13.68 7.42
N ALA A 589 26.70 -13.87 6.17
CA ALA A 589 27.45 -15.06 5.75
C ALA A 589 28.97 -14.94 5.90
N THR A 590 29.59 -13.75 5.77
CA THR A 590 31.07 -13.64 5.92
C THR A 590 31.67 -12.22 6.01
N ALA A 591 30.96 -11.17 5.58
CA ALA A 591 31.44 -9.78 5.67
C ALA A 591 30.26 -8.83 5.89
N GLY A 592 30.43 -7.71 6.58
CA GLY A 592 29.33 -6.74 6.77
C GLY A 592 29.41 -5.97 8.08
N SER A 593 28.61 -4.92 8.20
CA SER A 593 28.42 -4.13 9.43
C SER A 593 26.95 -4.11 9.83
N VAL A 594 26.71 -4.29 11.13
CA VAL A 594 25.36 -4.25 11.70
C VAL A 594 25.33 -3.18 12.79
N ARG A 595 24.39 -2.23 12.66
CA ARG A 595 24.17 -1.14 13.63
C ARG A 595 22.72 -1.17 14.10
N VAL A 596 22.51 -1.42 15.39
CA VAL A 596 21.19 -1.50 16.04
C VAL A 596 21.11 -0.54 17.21
N PHE A 597 20.42 0.58 17.07
CA PHE A 597 20.44 1.58 18.15
C PHE A 597 19.17 2.41 18.31
N ASN A 598 18.98 2.93 19.53
CA ASN A 598 17.88 3.81 19.90
C ASN A 598 16.47 3.24 19.61
N ASN A 599 16.32 1.90 19.63
CA ASN A 599 15.03 1.25 19.42
C ASN A 599 14.26 1.10 20.74
N ALA A 600 12.93 1.12 20.69
CA ALA A 600 12.03 0.75 21.78
C ALA A 600 11.44 -0.65 21.53
N LEU A 601 11.88 -1.64 22.29
CA LEU A 601 11.49 -3.04 22.16
C LEU A 601 10.67 -3.45 23.40
N HIS A 602 9.40 -3.74 23.18
CA HIS A 602 8.47 -4.14 24.23
C HIS A 602 7.78 -5.46 23.89
N ARG A 603 7.64 -6.30 24.92
CA ARG A 603 6.93 -7.56 24.83
C ARG A 603 6.14 -7.85 26.09
N THR A 604 4.92 -8.36 25.97
CA THR A 604 4.04 -8.54 27.15
C THR A 604 4.11 -9.92 27.79
N ALA A 605 4.62 -10.94 27.10
CA ALA A 605 4.79 -12.28 27.67
C ALA A 605 6.14 -12.93 27.33
N SER A 606 6.75 -13.58 28.31
CA SER A 606 8.04 -14.28 28.20
C SER A 606 7.92 -15.56 27.35
N VAL A 607 8.79 -15.75 26.36
CA VAL A 607 9.11 -17.07 25.78
C VAL A 607 10.50 -17.37 26.26
N ALA A 608 10.64 -18.48 26.97
CA ALA A 608 11.93 -18.92 27.47
C ALA A 608 12.92 -19.09 26.30
N GLY A 609 14.13 -18.54 26.46
CA GLY A 609 15.28 -18.85 25.60
C GLY A 609 15.45 -18.05 24.31
N GLN A 610 14.61 -17.05 24.01
CA GLN A 610 14.76 -16.21 22.81
C GLN A 610 15.17 -14.78 23.15
N PRO A 611 16.26 -14.25 22.56
CA PRO A 611 16.74 -12.91 22.87
C PRO A 611 15.90 -11.81 22.22
N ALA A 612 15.91 -10.58 22.75
CA ALA A 612 15.30 -9.43 22.07
C ALA A 612 16.09 -9.07 20.80
N ILE A 613 17.43 -9.11 20.86
CA ILE A 613 18.34 -8.90 19.73
C ILE A 613 19.28 -10.11 19.62
N ARG A 614 19.34 -10.71 18.43
CA ARG A 614 20.23 -11.83 18.12
C ARG A 614 21.14 -11.49 16.95
N ILE A 615 22.44 -11.58 17.17
CA ILE A 615 23.47 -11.36 16.14
C ILE A 615 24.31 -12.64 16.06
N GLU A 616 24.17 -13.40 14.97
CA GLU A 616 24.85 -14.69 14.72
C GLU A 616 26.13 -14.55 13.87
N ALA A 617 26.54 -13.31 13.58
CA ALA A 617 27.57 -12.98 12.62
C ALA A 617 29.00 -13.20 13.13
N ASP A 618 29.91 -13.63 12.26
CA ASP A 618 31.36 -13.34 12.35
C ASP A 618 31.70 -11.94 11.76
N SER A 619 30.75 -10.99 11.84
CA SER A 619 30.92 -9.63 11.29
C SER A 619 32.05 -8.89 12.02
N PRO A 620 32.95 -8.21 11.28
CA PRO A 620 34.05 -7.43 11.87
C PRO A 620 33.58 -6.13 12.55
N THR A 621 32.32 -5.70 12.39
CA THR A 621 31.83 -4.45 12.99
C THR A 621 30.37 -4.58 13.41
N LYS A 622 30.16 -4.72 14.73
CA LYS A 622 28.86 -4.81 15.38
C LYS A 622 28.70 -3.59 16.30
N TYR A 623 27.58 -2.88 16.17
CA TYR A 623 27.23 -1.77 17.07
C TYR A 623 25.81 -1.95 17.58
N CYS A 624 25.65 -2.02 18.90
CA CYS A 624 24.35 -2.15 19.55
C CYS A 624 24.29 -1.27 20.80
N ALA A 625 23.54 -0.16 20.77
CA ALA A 625 23.52 0.82 21.87
C ALA A 625 22.20 1.58 21.97
N GLY A 626 21.87 2.13 23.14
CA GLY A 626 20.71 3.02 23.32
C GLY A 626 19.32 2.37 23.14
N ASN A 627 19.23 1.04 23.07
CA ASN A 627 17.95 0.34 22.91
C ASN A 627 17.23 0.20 24.27
N ALA A 628 15.96 0.60 24.34
CA ALA A 628 15.09 0.34 25.48
C ALA A 628 14.41 -1.02 25.31
N ILE A 629 14.66 -1.98 26.22
CA ILE A 629 14.18 -3.37 26.09
C ILE A 629 13.40 -3.76 27.34
N SER A 630 12.14 -4.19 27.18
CA SER A 630 11.26 -4.64 28.27
C SER A 630 10.45 -5.87 27.86
N GLY A 631 10.22 -6.80 28.80
CA GLY A 631 9.48 -8.05 28.52
C GLY A 631 10.33 -9.29 28.23
N TRP A 632 11.65 -9.14 28.20
CA TRP A 632 12.62 -10.24 28.12
C TRP A 632 13.37 -10.39 29.45
N SER A 633 13.76 -11.61 29.82
CA SER A 633 14.68 -11.84 30.93
C SER A 633 16.04 -11.21 30.63
N ASP A 634 16.82 -10.82 31.64
CA ASP A 634 18.13 -10.19 31.44
C ASP A 634 19.08 -11.05 30.58
N ALA A 635 19.09 -12.37 30.78
CA ALA A 635 19.85 -13.33 29.97
C ALA A 635 19.38 -13.44 28.50
N ALA A 636 18.25 -12.84 28.17
CA ALA A 636 17.61 -12.88 26.85
C ALA A 636 17.38 -11.46 26.28
N LYS A 637 18.14 -10.45 26.71
CA LYS A 637 18.07 -9.12 26.09
C LYS A 637 18.91 -9.05 24.82
N VAL A 638 20.14 -9.55 24.88
CA VAL A 638 21.04 -9.65 23.71
C VAL A 638 21.74 -11.01 23.78
N GLN A 639 21.68 -11.77 22.68
CA GLN A 639 22.45 -13.01 22.54
C GLN A 639 23.38 -12.91 21.35
N GLU A 640 24.66 -13.19 21.61
CA GLU A 640 25.69 -13.39 20.61
C GLU A 640 26.09 -14.86 20.65
N ILE A 641 26.07 -15.54 19.50
CA ILE A 641 26.41 -16.97 19.40
C ILE A 641 27.81 -17.07 18.79
N SER A 642 28.80 -17.35 19.65
CA SER A 642 30.19 -17.73 19.32
C SER A 642 31.08 -16.66 18.66
N LEU A 643 32.00 -16.09 19.44
CA LEU A 643 33.18 -15.35 18.94
C LEU A 643 34.41 -16.26 19.02
N THR A 644 34.82 -16.85 17.89
CA THR A 644 36.13 -17.55 17.79
C THR A 644 37.26 -16.67 17.25
N GLY A 645 37.07 -15.35 17.21
CA GLY A 645 38.09 -14.38 16.79
C GLY A 645 38.51 -13.44 17.92
N THR A 646 39.82 -13.36 18.18
CA THR A 646 40.42 -12.37 19.08
C THR A 646 40.18 -10.94 18.55
N ASN A 647 39.51 -10.11 19.34
CA ASN A 647 39.16 -8.69 19.13
C ASN A 647 37.93 -8.35 18.24
N PRO A 648 36.74 -8.29 18.85
CA PRO A 648 35.83 -7.17 18.64
C PRO A 648 35.84 -6.24 19.88
N THR A 649 36.22 -4.97 19.69
CA THR A 649 35.93 -3.89 20.65
C THR A 649 34.42 -3.68 20.68
N LEU A 650 33.76 -4.41 21.58
CA LEU A 650 32.36 -4.26 21.88
C LEU A 650 32.21 -3.15 22.92
N ASP A 651 31.85 -1.94 22.49
CA ASP A 651 31.50 -0.87 23.42
C ASP A 651 30.07 -1.09 23.94
N LEU A 652 29.91 -2.07 24.83
CA LEU A 652 28.71 -2.24 25.67
C LEU A 652 28.71 -1.27 26.87
N THR A 653 29.71 -0.41 26.97
CA THR A 653 29.93 0.44 28.14
C THR A 653 29.17 1.75 28.04
N ALA A 654 28.20 1.90 28.96
CA ALA A 654 27.53 3.14 29.38
C ALA A 654 26.25 3.59 28.64
N THR A 655 25.24 2.72 28.50
CA THR A 655 23.80 3.03 28.74
C THR A 655 22.89 1.81 28.50
N ALA A 656 23.36 0.61 28.82
CA ALA A 656 22.44 -0.51 29.03
C ALA A 656 21.57 -0.19 30.26
N ALA A 657 20.26 -0.12 30.05
CA ALA A 657 19.19 0.03 31.04
C ALA A 657 18.87 1.47 31.53
N VAL A 658 17.80 2.06 30.97
CA VAL A 658 16.79 2.66 31.84
C VAL A 658 15.95 1.48 32.37
N LEU A 659 16.38 0.96 33.51
CA LEU A 659 15.59 0.08 34.38
C LEU A 659 14.42 0.88 34.94
N THR A 660 13.21 0.33 34.91
CA THR A 660 12.42 0.24 36.14
C THR A 660 11.55 -1.02 36.14
N SER A 661 11.94 -1.93 37.04
CA SER A 661 11.05 -2.86 37.70
C SER A 661 9.92 -2.11 38.43
N GLY A 662 8.67 -2.46 38.16
CA GLY A 662 7.52 -2.13 39.01
C GLY A 662 6.71 -0.91 38.58
N GLY A 663 5.47 -1.16 38.14
CA GLY A 663 4.43 -0.13 37.96
C GLY A 663 4.54 0.62 36.64
N ALA A 664 3.64 0.32 35.71
CA ALA A 664 3.54 1.00 34.42
C ALA A 664 3.19 2.48 34.58
N THR A 665 4.15 3.36 34.35
CA THR A 665 3.93 4.73 33.86
C THR A 665 4.87 4.94 32.68
N TRP A 666 4.30 4.96 31.47
CA TRP A 666 5.02 5.36 30.26
C TRP A 666 5.33 6.86 30.39
N PHE A 667 6.62 7.20 30.45
CA PHE A 667 7.19 8.55 30.39
C PHE A 667 6.37 9.66 31.08
N ASP A 668 6.61 9.86 32.38
CA ASP A 668 6.36 11.15 33.03
C ASP A 668 7.71 11.81 33.35
N GLY A 669 7.90 13.07 32.92
CA GLY A 669 8.94 13.96 33.46
C GLY A 669 10.24 14.20 32.68
N ALA A 670 10.16 15.12 31.71
CA ALA A 670 10.97 16.36 31.64
C ALA A 670 12.50 16.41 31.39
N THR A 671 13.33 15.36 31.35
CA THR A 671 14.78 15.58 31.09
C THR A 671 15.50 14.47 30.33
N ALA A 672 15.42 14.47 29.00
CA ALA A 672 16.40 13.82 28.14
C ALA A 672 17.12 14.89 27.30
N VAL A 673 18.26 15.39 27.79
CA VAL A 673 19.13 16.30 27.03
C VAL A 673 20.01 15.45 26.10
N PRO A 674 20.08 15.74 24.79
CA PRO A 674 21.01 15.07 23.89
C PRO A 674 22.47 15.33 24.33
N ILE A 675 23.27 14.28 24.46
CA ILE A 675 24.72 14.44 24.69
C ILE A 675 25.32 15.10 23.44
N ALA A 676 25.92 16.28 23.60
CA ALA A 676 26.70 16.93 22.56
C ALA A 676 27.89 16.03 22.19
N GLY A 677 27.98 15.63 20.91
CA GLY A 677 28.91 14.59 20.45
C GLY A 677 28.34 13.17 20.43
N GLY A 678 27.00 13.04 20.52
CA GLY A 678 26.32 11.75 20.59
C GLY A 678 26.67 10.79 19.44
N PRO A 679 26.55 9.47 19.69
CA PRO A 679 27.01 8.40 18.81
C PRO A 679 26.46 8.41 17.37
N LEU A 680 25.48 9.26 17.06
CA LEU A 680 24.92 9.47 15.72
C LEU A 680 25.95 9.95 14.69
N VAL A 681 26.87 10.85 15.08
CA VAL A 681 27.92 11.38 14.18
C VAL A 681 29.07 10.38 14.02
N ASN A 682 29.42 9.69 15.11
CA ASN A 682 30.51 8.69 15.10
C ASN A 682 30.10 7.36 14.46
N ALA A 683 28.80 7.00 14.48
CA ALA A 683 28.28 5.79 13.82
C ALA A 683 28.07 5.96 12.31
N GLY A 684 28.45 7.10 11.72
CA GLY A 684 28.42 7.32 10.26
C GLY A 684 27.02 7.48 9.66
N VAL A 685 26.01 7.80 10.47
CA VAL A 685 24.68 8.21 9.96
C VAL A 685 24.83 9.62 9.40
N ARG A 686 25.10 9.74 8.10
CA ARG A 686 25.21 11.05 7.45
C ARG A 686 23.86 11.75 7.55
N HIS A 687 23.88 13.04 7.90
CA HIS A 687 22.78 14.00 7.85
C HIS A 687 21.73 13.63 6.79
N ILE A 688 20.48 13.42 7.21
CA ILE A 688 19.36 13.14 6.30
C ILE A 688 18.36 14.29 6.42
N ASP A 689 18.61 15.35 5.65
CA ASP A 689 17.60 16.38 5.42
C ASP A 689 16.37 15.72 4.77
N GLY A 690 15.18 15.94 5.34
CA GLY A 690 13.91 15.45 4.77
C GLY A 690 13.35 14.15 5.34
N LEU A 691 13.84 13.65 6.49
CA LEU A 691 13.14 12.58 7.22
C LEU A 691 12.01 13.15 8.09
N TYR A 692 10.91 12.40 8.12
CA TYR A 692 9.71 12.71 8.89
C TYR A 692 9.37 11.51 9.78
N ASP A 693 8.81 11.76 10.96
CA ASP A 693 8.27 10.72 11.85
C ASP A 693 6.99 10.09 11.28
N VAL A 694 6.43 9.08 11.96
CA VAL A 694 5.17 8.44 11.54
C VAL A 694 3.96 9.38 11.49
N THR A 695 4.05 10.59 12.05
CA THR A 695 3.00 11.63 11.98
C THR A 695 3.20 12.60 10.80
N GLY A 696 4.30 12.45 10.06
CA GLY A 696 4.71 13.35 8.98
C GLY A 696 5.28 14.67 9.49
N THR A 697 5.84 14.68 10.71
CA THR A 697 6.56 15.83 11.30
C THR A 697 8.04 15.70 10.96
N ALA A 698 8.62 16.76 10.39
CA ALA A 698 10.05 16.74 10.05
C ALA A 698 10.85 16.57 11.33
N TYR A 699 11.84 15.68 11.33
CA TYR A 699 12.76 15.60 12.45
C TYR A 699 13.61 16.88 12.46
N GLU A 700 13.39 17.77 13.43
CA GLU A 700 14.38 18.80 13.76
C GLU A 700 15.64 18.15 14.35
N ARG A 701 15.46 17.00 15.03
CA ARG A 701 16.47 16.04 15.50
C ARG A 701 15.86 14.64 15.43
N LEU A 702 16.67 13.59 15.22
CA LEU A 702 16.18 12.20 15.28
C LEU A 702 15.70 11.87 16.71
N PRO A 703 14.69 11.00 16.89
CA PRO A 703 14.17 10.67 18.22
C PRO A 703 15.28 10.13 19.11
N THR A 704 15.27 10.48 20.40
CA THR A 704 16.25 9.94 21.35
C THR A 704 16.11 8.41 21.50
N ILE A 705 14.88 7.89 21.56
CA ILE A 705 14.54 6.45 21.56
C ILE A 705 13.18 6.25 20.85
N GLY A 706 13.04 5.20 20.05
CA GLY A 706 11.77 4.81 19.43
C GLY A 706 11.40 5.66 18.19
N ALA A 707 10.22 5.40 17.64
CA ALA A 707 9.82 5.89 16.31
C ALA A 707 9.16 7.28 16.33
N VAL A 708 8.77 7.75 17.51
CA VAL A 708 8.11 9.03 17.73
C VAL A 708 8.88 9.74 18.84
N GLU A 709 9.25 10.99 18.61
CA GLU A 709 9.72 11.87 19.69
C GLU A 709 8.50 12.51 20.35
N TYR A 710 8.27 12.25 21.63
CA TYR A 710 7.24 12.95 22.38
C TYR A 710 7.79 14.31 22.80
N THR A 711 7.56 15.35 21.99
CA THR A 711 7.79 16.71 22.47
C THR A 711 6.63 17.08 23.38
N ALA A 712 6.89 17.15 24.68
CA ALA A 712 5.97 17.80 25.60
C ALA A 712 5.91 19.28 25.22
N SER A 713 4.80 19.71 24.62
CA SER A 713 4.46 21.13 24.43
C SER A 713 3.79 21.69 25.67
#